data_AF-A0A2D7C8B2-F1
#
_entry.id   AF-A0A2D7C8B2-F1
#
_cell.length_a   1.000
_cell.length_b   1.000
_cell.length_c   1.000
_cell.angle_alpha   90.00
_cell.angle_beta   90.00
_cell.angle_gamma   90.00
#
_symmetry.space_group_name_H-M   'P 1'
#
loop_
_entity.id
_entity.type
_entity.pdbx_description
1 polymer ?
#
loop_
_entity_poly.entity_id
_entity_poly.type
_entity_poly.pdbx_seq_one_letter_code
_entity_poly.pdbx_strand_id
1 'polypeptide(L)'
;MIIPVILSGGSGSRIWPLSRKAYSKQFLSLNSDNSLLQQTATRVSNKSVFEKPLVVCGNEHHFLIDDQLEKINIEPLKLLLEPTARNTAPAIALAAFYAEKEGREKDCMLVLPSDHSIHDVEGFEKTIQTGEKVAAKGKIVTFGIVPSKPETGYGYIHKSSEKIEGGFAVEAFVEKPNLTKAKEYVKSGDYFWNAGIFLFTVETFLKELKKYSPKIYKATQEAVEKGVVSDVFTPDEKLFSNNEDLSIDYALMEKSENVAVVPFAGHWNDIGSFAALWEELPHDKDGNAVQGDSLLLDTKGSYVFSESAVVTTAGVKDMVIVQTKDAVLVADKKHAQNVKDIVEKFKEIDREEAFFHKKVYRPWGSYEGIAAEEGFQVKTLIVNPGQVLSLQSHKHRNEHWVCVKGTVTVTRGSDVFDLKANQSTYIPVGEVHRLSNRTDTPAMVVEVQTGDYLGEDDIVRYDDIYGRAEENVQLPINMHSSHYYGPKKQLIPQSWIDYLKELPFSDILSFVKRRAVDVLDYFKWSTTGKKGAVPRLFVACKLKQIAKAKNLESFIETGTHYGELTSYVLNDFKEIQTIELTEELYSFCRNRFENDPHVTCIRGDSADHLKDALNGASFNGLVYLDAYYSGGVTGRGEVETPLKNEIDVILKSKFKGVVVVNNLRCMTGSNDYPKKQEVLEKIKKSGHVYHFEKDLLIWEMK
;
A
#
# COMPACT_ATOMS: atom_id res chain seq x y z
N MET A 1 15.07 -24.10 -4.80
CA MET A 1 15.15 -23.24 -3.60
C MET A 1 13.73 -22.90 -3.20
N ILE A 2 13.50 -22.69 -1.90
CA ILE A 2 12.16 -22.48 -1.34
C ILE A 2 11.90 -20.98 -1.25
N ILE A 3 10.74 -20.50 -1.68
CA ILE A 3 10.32 -19.10 -1.56
C ILE A 3 9.63 -18.93 -0.20
N PRO A 4 10.20 -18.19 0.76
CA PRO A 4 9.48 -17.87 1.99
C PRO A 4 8.35 -16.87 1.70
N VAL A 5 7.17 -17.11 2.27
CA VAL A 5 6.02 -16.21 2.21
C VAL A 5 5.66 -15.83 3.64
N ILE A 6 6.01 -14.62 4.05
CA ILE A 6 5.79 -14.12 5.40
C ILE A 6 4.46 -13.36 5.44
N LEU A 7 3.51 -13.83 6.25
CA LEU A 7 2.20 -13.21 6.43
C LEU A 7 2.22 -12.22 7.61
N SER A 8 1.98 -10.94 7.33
CA SER A 8 2.00 -9.82 8.29
C SER A 8 0.68 -9.06 8.33
N GLY A 9 -0.39 -9.74 8.76
CA GLY A 9 -1.75 -9.17 8.85
C GLY A 9 -2.37 -9.10 10.25
N GLY A 10 -1.73 -9.67 11.28
CA GLY A 10 -2.29 -9.69 12.64
C GLY A 10 -2.26 -8.32 13.32
N SER A 11 -3.27 -8.01 14.15
CA SER A 11 -3.30 -6.79 14.99
C SER A 11 -2.72 -7.01 16.40
N GLY A 12 -2.73 -8.26 16.89
CA GLY A 12 -2.13 -8.62 18.17
C GLY A 12 -2.90 -8.18 19.42
N SER A 13 -4.20 -7.86 19.35
CA SER A 13 -4.97 -7.19 20.43
C SER A 13 -4.87 -7.81 21.83
N ARG A 14 -4.53 -9.10 21.97
CA ARG A 14 -4.33 -9.78 23.26
C ARG A 14 -3.02 -9.42 23.98
N ILE A 15 -2.13 -8.72 23.29
CA ILE A 15 -0.84 -8.21 23.78
C ILE A 15 -0.92 -6.70 24.03
N TRP A 16 -2.12 -6.10 24.00
CA TRP A 16 -2.33 -4.74 24.50
C TRP A 16 -1.96 -4.68 25.99
N PRO A 17 -1.22 -3.68 26.50
CA PRO A 17 -0.93 -2.40 25.88
C PRO A 17 0.40 -2.33 25.12
N LEU A 18 1.09 -3.43 24.84
CA LEU A 18 2.28 -3.37 23.98
C LEU A 18 1.90 -3.23 22.49
N SER A 19 0.89 -3.98 22.04
CA SER A 19 0.40 -3.90 20.67
C SER A 19 -0.67 -2.82 20.47
N ARG A 20 -0.72 -2.26 19.26
CA ARG A 20 -1.77 -1.34 18.79
C ARG A 20 -2.12 -1.66 17.34
N LYS A 21 -3.25 -1.19 16.83
CA LYS A 21 -3.61 -1.39 15.41
C LYS A 21 -2.51 -0.90 14.46
N ALA A 22 -1.91 0.27 14.73
CA ALA A 22 -0.85 0.84 13.90
C ALA A 22 0.55 0.25 14.19
N TYR A 23 0.70 -0.51 15.27
CA TYR A 23 1.96 -1.14 15.68
C TYR A 23 1.66 -2.51 16.29
N SER A 24 1.31 -3.43 15.40
CA SER A 24 0.88 -4.78 15.71
C SER A 24 1.98 -5.65 16.31
N LYS A 25 1.56 -6.77 16.91
CA LYS A 25 2.42 -7.74 17.62
C LYS A 25 3.70 -8.12 16.87
N GLN A 26 3.63 -8.35 15.56
CA GLN A 26 4.78 -8.78 14.76
C GLN A 26 5.94 -7.76 14.76
N PHE A 27 5.66 -6.49 15.04
CA PHE A 27 6.66 -5.42 15.10
C PHE A 27 7.28 -5.26 16.49
N LEU A 28 6.81 -6.01 17.49
CA LEU A 28 7.29 -5.93 18.87
C LEU A 28 8.49 -6.86 19.11
N SER A 29 9.51 -6.33 19.77
CA SER A 29 10.62 -7.09 20.37
C SER A 29 10.19 -7.64 21.73
N LEU A 30 9.54 -8.82 21.74
CA LEU A 30 8.93 -9.37 22.95
C LEU A 30 9.86 -10.29 23.75
N ASN A 31 10.59 -11.17 23.06
CA ASN A 31 11.42 -12.23 23.64
C ASN A 31 12.89 -12.16 23.21
N SER A 32 13.26 -11.17 22.39
CA SER A 32 14.65 -10.88 21.98
C SER A 32 14.76 -9.40 21.59
N ASP A 33 15.96 -8.96 21.20
CA ASP A 33 16.17 -7.60 20.69
C ASP A 33 15.47 -7.37 19.34
N ASN A 34 15.28 -8.43 18.55
CA ASN A 34 14.61 -8.38 17.25
C ASN A 34 13.09 -8.53 17.41
N SER A 35 12.35 -7.83 16.57
CA SER A 35 10.89 -8.03 16.47
C SER A 35 10.55 -9.43 15.96
N LEU A 36 9.33 -9.91 16.20
CA LEU A 36 8.92 -11.23 15.71
C LEU A 36 9.00 -11.36 14.18
N LEU A 37 8.69 -10.28 13.45
CA LEU A 37 8.88 -10.20 12.00
C LEU A 37 10.35 -10.38 11.63
N GLN A 38 11.25 -9.66 12.30
CA GLN A 38 12.69 -9.75 12.07
C GLN A 38 13.24 -11.13 12.41
N GLN A 39 12.78 -11.74 13.51
CA GLN A 39 13.12 -13.12 13.87
C GLN A 39 12.69 -14.09 12.77
N THR A 40 11.47 -13.93 12.25
CA THR A 40 10.95 -14.78 11.17
C THR A 40 11.72 -14.62 9.87
N ALA A 41 12.01 -13.39 9.45
CA ALA A 41 12.81 -13.12 8.25
C ALA A 41 14.25 -13.66 8.39
N THR A 42 14.87 -13.50 9.56
CA THR A 42 16.22 -14.02 9.84
C THR A 42 16.26 -15.54 9.80
N ARG A 43 15.22 -16.21 10.33
CA ARG A 43 15.10 -17.68 10.34
C ARG A 43 15.13 -18.30 8.94
N VAL A 44 14.68 -17.57 7.93
CA VAL A 44 14.66 -18.01 6.52
C VAL A 44 15.69 -17.29 5.65
N SER A 45 16.77 -16.79 6.26
CA SER A 45 17.83 -16.05 5.55
C SER A 45 18.94 -16.93 4.95
N ASN A 46 18.92 -18.24 5.22
CA ASN A 46 19.92 -19.17 4.68
C ASN A 46 19.78 -19.32 3.16
N LYS A 47 20.65 -18.62 2.42
CA LYS A 47 20.64 -18.54 0.95
C LYS A 47 20.92 -19.87 0.23
N SER A 48 21.38 -20.92 0.92
CA SER A 48 21.51 -22.24 0.30
C SER A 48 20.18 -23.01 0.25
N VAL A 49 19.17 -22.57 1.00
CA VAL A 49 17.87 -23.23 1.13
C VAL A 49 16.76 -22.33 0.62
N PHE A 50 16.79 -21.06 1.03
CA PHE A 50 15.72 -20.10 0.82
C PHE A 50 16.09 -19.03 -0.19
N GLU A 51 15.11 -18.64 -0.99
CA GLU A 51 15.10 -17.40 -1.75
C GLU A 51 14.84 -16.19 -0.84
N LYS A 52 14.93 -14.99 -1.41
CA LYS A 52 14.42 -13.78 -0.75
C LYS A 52 12.92 -13.93 -0.45
N PRO A 53 12.42 -13.42 0.70
CA PRO A 53 11.02 -13.63 1.11
C PRO A 53 10.05 -12.76 0.31
N LEU A 54 8.88 -13.30 -0.03
CA LEU A 54 7.69 -12.52 -0.29
C LEU A 54 7.07 -12.14 1.06
N VAL A 55 6.68 -10.87 1.24
CA VAL A 55 6.00 -10.43 2.46
C VAL A 55 4.63 -9.90 2.09
N VAL A 56 3.59 -10.51 2.66
CA VAL A 56 2.19 -10.12 2.44
C VAL A 56 1.72 -9.28 3.63
N CYS A 57 1.25 -8.07 3.37
CA CYS A 57 0.87 -7.13 4.43
C CYS A 57 -0.17 -6.11 3.97
N GLY A 58 -0.89 -5.49 4.91
CA GLY A 58 -1.75 -4.36 4.60
C GLY A 58 -0.97 -3.12 4.14
N ASN A 59 -1.59 -2.30 3.30
CA ASN A 59 -1.01 -1.05 2.78
C ASN A 59 -0.41 -0.15 3.88
N GLU A 60 -1.03 -0.09 5.05
CA GLU A 60 -0.63 0.74 6.18
C GLU A 60 0.71 0.33 6.82
N HIS A 61 1.15 -0.93 6.62
CA HIS A 61 2.34 -1.47 7.26
C HIS A 61 3.58 -1.49 6.35
N HIS A 62 3.43 -1.20 5.07
CA HIS A 62 4.50 -1.24 4.06
C HIS A 62 5.80 -0.60 4.55
N PHE A 63 5.77 0.70 4.88
CA PHE A 63 6.99 1.43 5.28
C PHE A 63 7.62 0.90 6.57
N LEU A 64 6.80 0.38 7.48
CA LEU A 64 7.29 -0.19 8.74
C LEU A 64 7.98 -1.54 8.49
N ILE A 65 7.44 -2.35 7.58
CA ILE A 65 8.06 -3.62 7.18
C ILE A 65 9.41 -3.37 6.51
N ASP A 66 9.49 -2.41 5.58
CA ASP A 66 10.76 -2.03 4.94
C ASP A 66 11.80 -1.61 5.98
N ASP A 67 11.46 -0.69 6.89
CA ASP A 67 12.36 -0.25 7.96
C ASP A 67 12.82 -1.42 8.85
N GLN A 68 11.92 -2.36 9.18
CA GLN A 68 12.25 -3.54 10.00
C GLN A 68 13.21 -4.50 9.28
N LEU A 69 13.00 -4.74 7.99
CA LEU A 69 13.84 -5.62 7.17
C LEU A 69 15.21 -4.99 6.85
N GLU A 70 15.24 -3.68 6.58
CA GLU A 70 16.47 -2.92 6.33
C GLU A 70 17.40 -2.96 7.55
N LYS A 71 16.85 -2.81 8.78
CA LYS A 71 17.63 -2.89 10.03
C LYS A 71 18.38 -4.19 10.24
N ILE A 72 17.91 -5.29 9.62
CA ILE A 72 18.56 -6.60 9.67
C ILE A 72 19.22 -6.99 8.34
N ASN A 73 19.35 -6.04 7.40
CA ASN A 73 19.95 -6.21 6.08
C ASN A 73 19.32 -7.34 5.25
N ILE A 74 17.98 -7.51 5.34
CA ILE A 74 17.24 -8.46 4.52
C ILE A 74 16.44 -7.69 3.48
N GLU A 75 16.64 -8.02 2.21
CA GLU A 75 15.84 -7.49 1.12
C GLU A 75 14.71 -8.48 0.78
N PRO A 76 13.44 -8.06 0.79
CA PRO A 76 12.36 -8.91 0.31
C PRO A 76 12.46 -9.10 -1.20
N LEU A 77 11.95 -10.23 -1.68
CA LEU A 77 11.75 -10.48 -3.12
C LEU A 77 10.73 -9.50 -3.69
N LYS A 78 9.62 -9.33 -2.97
CA LYS A 78 8.59 -8.33 -3.24
C LYS A 78 7.70 -8.17 -1.99
N LEU A 79 7.27 -6.95 -1.71
CA LEU A 79 6.15 -6.70 -0.81
C LEU A 79 4.84 -6.79 -1.59
N LEU A 80 3.93 -7.63 -1.10
CA LEU A 80 2.60 -7.84 -1.67
C LEU A 80 1.59 -7.12 -0.76
N LEU A 81 1.07 -6.00 -1.23
CA LEU A 81 0.22 -5.15 -0.40
C LEU A 81 -1.25 -5.53 -0.57
N GLU A 82 -1.86 -6.01 0.50
CA GLU A 82 -3.29 -6.28 0.57
C GLU A 82 -4.04 -4.94 0.71
N PRO A 83 -4.95 -4.62 -0.22
CA PRO A 83 -5.75 -3.40 -0.12
C PRO A 83 -6.78 -3.48 1.02
N THR A 84 -7.28 -4.69 1.29
CA THR A 84 -8.20 -4.99 2.39
C THR A 84 -7.83 -6.33 3.02
N ALA A 85 -7.89 -6.43 4.34
CA ALA A 85 -7.63 -7.68 5.04
C ALA A 85 -8.74 -8.70 4.77
N ARG A 86 -8.38 -9.88 4.25
CA ARG A 86 -9.31 -10.98 3.92
C ARG A 86 -8.87 -12.34 4.50
N ASN A 87 -8.06 -12.31 5.57
CA ASN A 87 -7.52 -13.48 6.27
C ASN A 87 -6.53 -14.29 5.42
N THR A 88 -6.09 -15.46 5.89
CA THR A 88 -4.89 -16.12 5.37
C THR A 88 -5.07 -16.79 4.01
N ALA A 89 -6.27 -17.25 3.62
CA ALA A 89 -6.43 -17.93 2.32
C ALA A 89 -6.22 -16.98 1.12
N PRO A 90 -6.85 -15.78 1.06
CA PRO A 90 -6.58 -14.81 0.02
C PRO A 90 -5.15 -14.25 0.05
N ALA A 91 -4.57 -14.06 1.24
CA ALA A 91 -3.17 -13.61 1.38
C ALA A 91 -2.17 -14.61 0.79
N ILE A 92 -2.36 -15.91 1.03
CA ILE A 92 -1.53 -16.97 0.45
C ILE A 92 -1.79 -17.11 -1.05
N ALA A 93 -3.05 -16.99 -1.49
CA ALA A 93 -3.41 -17.01 -2.90
C ALA A 93 -2.78 -15.83 -3.66
N LEU A 94 -2.70 -14.65 -3.05
CA LEU A 94 -2.03 -13.48 -3.60
C LEU A 94 -0.56 -13.78 -3.87
N ALA A 95 0.13 -14.38 -2.91
CA ALA A 95 1.52 -14.79 -3.06
C ALA A 95 1.70 -15.88 -4.13
N ALA A 96 0.81 -16.88 -4.18
CA ALA A 96 0.87 -17.97 -5.15
C ALA A 96 0.64 -17.49 -6.58
N PHE A 97 -0.39 -16.68 -6.84
CA PHE A 97 -0.64 -16.12 -8.16
C PHE A 97 0.44 -15.10 -8.58
N TYR A 98 0.99 -14.34 -7.64
CA TYR A 98 2.16 -13.51 -7.93
C TYR A 98 3.37 -14.36 -8.34
N ALA A 99 3.65 -15.45 -7.62
CA ALA A 99 4.73 -16.38 -7.98
C ALA A 99 4.49 -17.06 -9.35
N GLU A 100 3.26 -17.48 -9.64
CA GLU A 100 2.86 -18.02 -10.95
C GLU A 100 3.07 -16.99 -12.08
N LYS A 101 2.66 -15.73 -11.87
CA LYS A 101 2.86 -14.62 -12.82
C LYS A 101 4.34 -14.38 -13.13
N GLU A 102 5.22 -14.65 -12.17
CA GLU A 102 6.68 -14.54 -12.31
C GLU A 102 7.34 -15.83 -12.86
N GLY A 103 6.56 -16.82 -13.32
CA GLY A 103 7.04 -18.07 -13.91
C GLY A 103 7.65 -19.05 -12.91
N ARG A 104 7.17 -19.03 -11.66
CA ARG A 104 7.65 -19.86 -10.55
C ARG A 104 6.63 -20.90 -10.10
N GLU A 105 5.81 -21.39 -11.02
CA GLU A 105 4.73 -22.34 -10.72
C GLU A 105 5.22 -23.68 -10.11
N LYS A 106 6.48 -24.06 -10.37
CA LYS A 106 7.08 -25.30 -9.84
C LYS A 106 7.82 -25.12 -8.52
N ASP A 107 8.06 -23.88 -8.10
CA ASP A 107 8.81 -23.60 -6.88
C ASP A 107 7.96 -23.89 -5.63
N CYS A 108 8.62 -24.31 -4.56
CA CYS A 108 7.97 -24.50 -3.27
C CYS A 108 7.84 -23.15 -2.53
N MET A 109 6.63 -22.85 -2.04
CA MET A 109 6.39 -21.73 -1.13
C MET A 109 6.30 -22.21 0.32
N LEU A 110 7.10 -21.61 1.20
CA LEU A 110 7.02 -21.81 2.64
C LEU A 110 6.24 -20.66 3.28
N VAL A 111 4.98 -20.89 3.62
CA VAL A 111 4.11 -19.92 4.26
C VAL A 111 4.37 -19.87 5.76
N LEU A 112 4.65 -18.69 6.28
CA LEU A 112 5.05 -18.44 7.67
C LEU A 112 4.26 -17.27 8.26
N PRO A 113 3.60 -17.45 9.42
CA PRO A 113 3.15 -16.33 10.23
C PRO A 113 4.35 -15.52 10.71
N SER A 114 4.24 -14.19 10.66
CA SER A 114 5.30 -13.26 11.09
C SER A 114 5.48 -13.16 12.60
N ASP A 115 4.59 -13.75 13.39
CA ASP A 115 4.44 -13.50 14.81
C ASP A 115 4.64 -14.73 15.71
N HIS A 116 5.39 -15.73 15.21
CA HIS A 116 5.75 -16.95 15.95
C HIS A 116 7.20 -16.93 16.45
N SER A 117 7.43 -17.49 17.63
CA SER A 117 8.76 -17.77 18.18
C SER A 117 9.17 -19.21 17.89
N ILE A 118 10.39 -19.38 17.36
CA ILE A 118 11.04 -20.67 17.11
C ILE A 118 12.53 -20.50 17.38
N HIS A 119 13.04 -21.24 18.37
CA HIS A 119 14.45 -21.15 18.81
C HIS A 119 15.38 -22.10 18.06
N ASP A 120 14.91 -23.31 17.76
CA ASP A 120 15.70 -24.32 17.06
C ASP A 120 15.68 -24.08 15.55
N VAL A 121 16.44 -23.07 15.11
CA VAL A 121 16.51 -22.65 13.69
C VAL A 121 17.06 -23.77 12.82
N GLU A 122 18.12 -24.46 13.27
CA GLU A 122 18.73 -25.56 12.49
C GLU A 122 17.79 -26.77 12.37
N GLY A 123 17.13 -27.15 13.47
CA GLY A 123 16.13 -28.21 13.45
C GLY A 123 14.95 -27.84 12.55
N PHE A 124 14.48 -26.60 12.63
CA PHE A 124 13.40 -26.09 11.79
C PHE A 124 13.76 -26.14 10.30
N GLU A 125 14.96 -25.71 9.93
CA GLU A 125 15.46 -25.79 8.56
C GLU A 125 15.51 -27.24 8.04
N LYS A 126 16.04 -28.17 8.84
CA LYS A 126 16.08 -29.60 8.49
C LYS A 126 14.67 -30.18 8.32
N THR A 127 13.73 -29.78 9.17
CA THR A 127 12.32 -30.17 9.05
C THR A 127 11.70 -29.62 7.76
N ILE A 128 11.99 -28.37 7.39
CA ILE A 128 11.54 -27.77 6.12
C ILE A 128 12.10 -28.54 4.92
N GLN A 129 13.40 -28.84 4.90
CA GLN A 129 14.01 -29.61 3.81
C GLN A 129 13.41 -31.02 3.69
N THR A 130 12.97 -31.61 4.80
CA THR A 130 12.21 -32.87 4.78
C THR A 130 10.84 -32.66 4.14
N GLY A 131 10.13 -31.59 4.53
CA GLY A 131 8.86 -31.19 3.93
C GLY A 131 8.97 -30.87 2.43
N GLU A 132 10.07 -30.26 1.98
CA GLU A 132 10.29 -29.91 0.57
C GLU A 132 10.25 -31.16 -0.32
N LYS A 133 10.87 -32.26 0.12
CA LYS A 133 10.82 -33.55 -0.60
C LYS A 133 9.41 -34.11 -0.72
N VAL A 134 8.56 -33.84 0.27
CA VAL A 134 7.15 -34.27 0.28
C VAL A 134 6.31 -33.35 -0.62
N ALA A 135 6.49 -32.03 -0.50
CA ALA A 135 5.83 -31.02 -1.31
C ALA A 135 6.15 -31.20 -2.81
N ALA A 136 7.40 -31.52 -3.15
CA ALA A 136 7.82 -31.80 -4.53
C ALA A 136 7.13 -33.02 -5.16
N LYS A 137 6.55 -33.92 -4.35
CA LYS A 137 5.71 -35.04 -4.81
C LYS A 137 4.23 -34.63 -4.97
N GLY A 138 3.93 -33.33 -4.91
CA GLY A 138 2.60 -32.76 -5.12
C GLY A 138 1.69 -32.78 -3.90
N LYS A 139 2.26 -32.82 -2.68
CA LYS A 139 1.50 -32.76 -1.41
C LYS A 139 1.45 -31.34 -0.85
N ILE A 140 0.43 -31.04 -0.06
CA ILE A 140 0.38 -29.84 0.79
C ILE A 140 0.93 -30.23 2.16
N VAL A 141 2.08 -29.70 2.55
CA VAL A 141 2.72 -30.03 3.82
C VAL A 141 2.32 -28.98 4.87
N THR A 142 1.95 -29.45 6.05
CA THR A 142 1.88 -28.66 7.29
C THR A 142 2.92 -29.17 8.28
N PHE A 143 3.39 -28.29 9.17
CA PHE A 143 4.36 -28.65 10.19
C PHE A 143 3.68 -28.80 11.55
N GLY A 144 3.66 -30.04 12.05
CA GLY A 144 2.99 -30.39 13.29
C GLY A 144 3.93 -30.30 14.49
N ILE A 145 3.62 -29.45 15.46
CA ILE A 145 4.40 -29.36 16.69
C ILE A 145 4.01 -30.51 17.62
N VAL A 146 5.00 -31.20 18.19
CA VAL A 146 4.74 -32.25 19.17
C VAL A 146 4.12 -31.63 20.44
N PRO A 147 2.87 -31.96 20.81
CA PRO A 147 2.22 -31.33 21.95
C PRO A 147 2.91 -31.66 23.27
N SER A 148 3.31 -30.65 24.03
CA SER A 148 3.91 -30.81 25.36
C SER A 148 2.88 -30.73 26.50
N LYS A 149 1.70 -30.15 26.22
CA LYS A 149 0.60 -29.95 27.18
C LYS A 149 -0.76 -30.01 26.46
N PRO A 150 -1.88 -30.21 27.18
CA PRO A 150 -3.22 -30.16 26.59
C PRO A 150 -3.67 -28.71 26.40
N GLU A 151 -3.20 -28.07 25.33
CA GLU A 151 -3.59 -26.71 24.97
C GLU A 151 -4.97 -26.67 24.32
N THR A 152 -5.79 -25.69 24.67
CA THR A 152 -7.14 -25.50 24.11
C THR A 152 -7.21 -24.33 23.14
N GLY A 153 -6.19 -23.46 23.15
CA GLY A 153 -6.07 -22.32 22.23
C GLY A 153 -5.56 -22.68 20.83
N TYR A 154 -5.03 -23.89 20.62
CA TYR A 154 -4.43 -24.33 19.36
C TYR A 154 -5.34 -25.25 18.55
N GLY A 155 -5.17 -25.21 17.23
CA GLY A 155 -5.65 -26.27 16.35
C GLY A 155 -4.80 -27.53 16.49
N TYR A 156 -5.40 -28.69 16.28
CA TYR A 156 -4.76 -30.00 16.31
C TYR A 156 -4.84 -30.69 14.94
N ILE A 157 -3.81 -31.45 14.60
CA ILE A 157 -3.70 -32.24 13.36
C ILE A 157 -3.69 -33.71 13.75
N HIS A 158 -4.70 -34.46 13.34
CA HIS A 158 -4.74 -35.91 13.51
C HIS A 158 -3.94 -36.58 12.40
N LYS A 159 -2.88 -37.28 12.76
CA LYS A 159 -2.08 -38.03 11.78
C LYS A 159 -2.80 -39.35 11.45
N SER A 160 -2.73 -39.78 10.20
CA SER A 160 -3.21 -41.10 9.82
C SER A 160 -2.15 -42.17 10.13
N SER A 161 -2.55 -43.44 10.03
CA SER A 161 -1.61 -44.58 10.11
C SER A 161 -0.71 -44.70 8.87
N GLU A 162 -1.04 -44.00 7.78
CA GLU A 162 -0.25 -43.98 6.56
C GLU A 162 1.02 -43.15 6.75
N LYS A 163 2.17 -43.82 6.64
CA LYS A 163 3.48 -43.17 6.68
C LYS A 163 3.83 -42.65 5.30
N ILE A 164 4.25 -41.40 5.26
CA ILE A 164 4.96 -40.81 4.13
C ILE A 164 6.41 -40.59 4.53
N GLU A 165 7.31 -40.49 3.55
CA GLU A 165 8.72 -40.25 3.83
C GLU A 165 8.90 -38.93 4.61
N GLY A 166 9.34 -39.01 5.86
CA GLY A 166 9.53 -37.85 6.73
C GLY A 166 8.28 -37.33 7.46
N GLY A 167 7.11 -37.97 7.31
CA GLY A 167 5.88 -37.51 7.94
C GLY A 167 4.72 -38.51 7.91
N PHE A 168 3.51 -38.01 8.01
CA PHE A 168 2.26 -38.78 7.96
C PHE A 168 1.25 -38.10 7.04
N ALA A 169 0.34 -38.87 6.45
CA ALA A 169 -0.85 -38.25 5.86
C ALA A 169 -1.75 -37.69 6.98
N VAL A 170 -2.52 -36.65 6.69
CA VAL A 170 -3.44 -36.04 7.66
C VAL A 170 -4.81 -36.67 7.53
N GLU A 171 -5.38 -37.12 8.65
CA GLU A 171 -6.75 -37.66 8.70
C GLU A 171 -7.78 -36.56 9.01
N ALA A 172 -7.45 -35.63 9.90
CA ALA A 172 -8.34 -34.53 10.25
C ALA A 172 -7.59 -33.33 10.84
N PHE A 173 -8.17 -32.15 10.66
CA PHE A 173 -7.87 -30.97 11.45
C PHE A 173 -8.97 -30.76 12.49
N VAL A 174 -8.59 -30.40 13.71
CA VAL A 174 -9.51 -30.15 14.83
C VAL A 174 -9.20 -28.80 15.43
N GLU A 175 -10.11 -27.83 15.27
CA GLU A 175 -9.91 -26.49 15.82
C GLU A 175 -10.29 -26.42 17.30
N LYS A 176 -9.36 -25.92 18.13
CA LYS A 176 -9.56 -25.52 19.54
C LYS A 176 -10.43 -26.47 20.37
N PRO A 177 -9.94 -27.69 20.64
CA PRO A 177 -10.70 -28.67 21.43
C PRO A 177 -10.90 -28.20 22.87
N ASN A 178 -11.92 -28.74 23.54
CA ASN A 178 -12.05 -28.60 24.98
C ASN A 178 -10.93 -29.34 25.72
N LEU A 179 -10.71 -29.00 26.99
CA LEU A 179 -9.61 -29.56 27.79
C LEU A 179 -9.63 -31.09 27.89
N THR A 180 -10.81 -31.71 27.94
CA THR A 180 -10.94 -33.17 28.01
C THR A 180 -10.40 -33.81 26.72
N LYS A 181 -10.82 -33.32 25.56
CA LYS A 181 -10.31 -33.78 24.26
C LYS A 181 -8.83 -33.48 24.08
N ALA A 182 -8.36 -32.30 24.47
CA ALA A 182 -6.95 -31.96 24.40
C ALA A 182 -6.07 -32.95 25.20
N LYS A 183 -6.52 -33.37 26.39
CA LYS A 183 -5.84 -34.41 27.18
C LYS A 183 -5.82 -35.76 26.49
N GLU A 184 -6.92 -36.15 25.84
CA GLU A 184 -7.00 -37.39 25.06
C GLU A 184 -6.04 -37.35 23.87
N TYR A 185 -5.98 -36.24 23.14
CA TYR A 185 -5.12 -36.05 21.97
C TYR A 185 -3.63 -36.13 22.32
N VAL A 186 -3.22 -35.46 23.40
CA VAL A 186 -1.84 -35.52 23.88
C VAL A 186 -1.49 -36.95 24.35
N LYS A 187 -2.42 -37.63 25.03
CA LYS A 187 -2.20 -38.99 25.53
C LYS A 187 -2.09 -40.02 24.41
N SER A 188 -2.81 -39.88 23.30
CA SER A 188 -2.72 -40.83 22.18
C SER A 188 -1.38 -40.75 21.45
N GLY A 189 -0.79 -39.56 21.37
CA GLY A 189 0.42 -39.32 20.57
C GLY A 189 0.15 -39.30 19.06
N ASP A 190 -1.12 -39.30 18.66
CA ASP A 190 -1.57 -39.28 17.26
C ASP A 190 -1.91 -37.89 16.75
N TYR A 191 -1.80 -36.89 17.61
CA TYR A 191 -2.06 -35.51 17.26
C TYR A 191 -0.83 -34.61 17.40
N PHE A 192 -0.74 -33.64 16.50
CA PHE A 192 0.21 -32.53 16.55
C PHE A 192 -0.54 -31.20 16.70
N TRP A 193 0.11 -30.16 17.21
CA TRP A 193 -0.44 -28.80 17.11
C TRP A 193 -0.24 -28.24 15.70
N ASN A 194 -1.25 -27.53 15.20
CA ASN A 194 -1.17 -26.78 13.95
C ASN A 194 -0.42 -25.46 14.18
N ALA A 195 0.79 -25.36 13.64
CA ALA A 195 1.60 -24.15 13.73
C ALA A 195 1.22 -23.07 12.71
N GLY A 196 0.26 -23.33 11.81
CA GLY A 196 -0.09 -22.39 10.73
C GLY A 196 1.06 -22.17 9.72
N ILE A 197 2.02 -23.10 9.65
CA ILE A 197 3.15 -23.08 8.72
C ILE A 197 2.89 -24.14 7.66
N PHE A 198 2.96 -23.74 6.39
CA PHE A 198 2.63 -24.60 5.26
C PHE A 198 3.73 -24.59 4.20
N LEU A 199 3.90 -25.71 3.49
CA LEU A 199 4.86 -25.84 2.41
C LEU A 199 4.25 -26.64 1.25
N PHE A 200 4.28 -26.07 0.05
CA PHE A 200 3.70 -26.68 -1.14
C PHE A 200 4.29 -26.03 -2.40
N THR A 201 4.20 -26.71 -3.55
CA THR A 201 4.46 -26.03 -4.82
C THR A 201 3.32 -25.07 -5.16
N VAL A 202 3.65 -23.97 -5.85
CA VAL A 202 2.65 -22.98 -6.30
C VAL A 202 1.53 -23.68 -7.10
N GLU A 203 1.89 -24.53 -8.07
CA GLU A 203 0.95 -25.30 -8.88
C GLU A 203 0.02 -26.19 -8.02
N THR A 204 0.58 -26.93 -7.05
CA THR A 204 -0.21 -27.83 -6.19
C THR A 204 -1.23 -27.04 -5.38
N PHE A 205 -0.81 -25.93 -4.79
CA PHE A 205 -1.68 -25.09 -4.00
C PHE A 205 -2.80 -24.47 -4.83
N LEU A 206 -2.47 -23.88 -5.99
CA LEU A 206 -3.47 -23.27 -6.86
C LEU A 206 -4.48 -24.30 -7.38
N LYS A 207 -4.04 -25.51 -7.70
CA LYS A 207 -4.91 -26.63 -8.10
C LYS A 207 -5.88 -27.02 -6.98
N GLU A 208 -5.40 -27.19 -5.77
CA GLU A 208 -6.24 -27.57 -4.62
C GLU A 208 -7.17 -26.41 -4.22
N LEU A 209 -6.69 -25.17 -4.24
CA LEU A 209 -7.50 -23.98 -3.97
C LEU A 209 -8.64 -23.84 -4.99
N LYS A 210 -8.38 -24.09 -6.27
CA LYS A 210 -9.41 -24.09 -7.32
C LYS A 210 -10.50 -25.14 -7.07
N LYS A 211 -10.12 -26.29 -6.52
CA LYS A 211 -11.05 -27.39 -6.20
C LYS A 211 -11.92 -27.07 -4.99
N TYR A 212 -11.32 -26.58 -3.91
CA TYR A 212 -12.00 -26.46 -2.61
C TYR A 212 -12.52 -25.05 -2.28
N SER A 213 -11.95 -24.01 -2.90
CA SER A 213 -12.32 -22.60 -2.74
C SER A 213 -12.26 -21.84 -4.06
N PRO A 214 -13.08 -22.22 -5.07
CA PRO A 214 -13.04 -21.65 -6.41
C PRO A 214 -13.31 -20.13 -6.47
N LYS A 215 -14.05 -19.59 -5.51
CA LYS A 215 -14.32 -18.14 -5.42
C LYS A 215 -13.05 -17.36 -5.05
N ILE A 216 -12.33 -17.78 -4.00
CA ILE A 216 -11.05 -17.18 -3.60
C ILE A 216 -10.04 -17.30 -4.74
N TYR A 217 -9.96 -18.48 -5.36
CA TYR A 217 -9.11 -18.71 -6.53
C TYR A 217 -9.39 -17.68 -7.62
N LYS A 218 -10.65 -17.56 -8.06
CA LYS A 218 -11.03 -16.68 -9.18
C LYS A 218 -10.83 -15.20 -8.85
N ALA A 219 -11.32 -14.75 -7.70
CA ALA A 219 -11.22 -13.35 -7.30
C ALA A 219 -9.77 -12.91 -7.14
N THR A 220 -8.93 -13.75 -6.53
CA THR A 220 -7.50 -13.42 -6.37
C THR A 220 -6.75 -13.49 -7.70
N GLN A 221 -7.04 -14.46 -8.57
CA GLN A 221 -6.46 -14.53 -9.91
C GLN A 221 -6.72 -13.25 -10.70
N GLU A 222 -7.99 -12.85 -10.81
CA GLU A 222 -8.40 -11.65 -11.56
C GLU A 222 -7.77 -10.38 -10.95
N ALA A 223 -7.69 -10.31 -9.62
CA ALA A 223 -7.06 -9.19 -8.93
C ALA A 223 -5.55 -9.11 -9.19
N VAL A 224 -4.85 -10.24 -9.29
CA VAL A 224 -3.41 -10.30 -9.58
C VAL A 224 -3.12 -9.99 -11.06
N GLU A 225 -3.96 -10.46 -11.97
CA GLU A 225 -3.87 -10.18 -13.40
C GLU A 225 -3.95 -8.67 -13.68
N LYS A 226 -4.87 -7.97 -12.99
CA LYS A 226 -5.03 -6.51 -13.07
C LYS A 226 -4.18 -5.72 -12.07
N GLY A 227 -3.38 -6.41 -11.26
CA GLY A 227 -2.52 -5.80 -10.26
C GLY A 227 -1.39 -4.98 -10.87
N VAL A 228 -0.96 -3.95 -10.14
CA VAL A 228 0.12 -3.04 -10.54
C VAL A 228 1.43 -3.50 -9.93
N VAL A 229 2.45 -3.64 -10.78
CA VAL A 229 3.83 -3.94 -10.36
C VAL A 229 4.64 -2.63 -10.35
N SER A 230 5.21 -2.31 -9.20
CA SER A 230 6.18 -1.22 -9.00
C SER A 230 7.31 -1.71 -8.07
N ASP A 231 7.79 -0.87 -7.16
CA ASP A 231 8.68 -1.29 -6.08
C ASP A 231 7.99 -2.36 -5.21
N VAL A 232 6.69 -2.18 -4.97
CA VAL A 232 5.76 -3.16 -4.39
C VAL A 232 4.80 -3.72 -5.44
N PHE A 233 4.12 -4.81 -5.10
CA PHE A 233 3.00 -5.31 -5.88
C PHE A 233 1.68 -5.03 -5.15
N THR A 234 0.71 -4.49 -5.86
CA THR A 234 -0.64 -4.24 -5.34
C THR A 234 -1.65 -4.90 -6.29
N PRO A 235 -2.49 -5.86 -5.83
CA PRO A 235 -3.56 -6.40 -6.64
C PRO A 235 -4.63 -5.34 -6.90
N ASP A 236 -5.49 -5.55 -7.89
CA ASP A 236 -6.64 -4.66 -8.10
C ASP A 236 -7.52 -4.61 -6.86
N GLU A 237 -7.72 -3.41 -6.31
CA GLU A 237 -8.38 -3.20 -5.03
C GLU A 237 -9.82 -3.71 -5.02
N LYS A 238 -10.59 -3.43 -6.08
CA LYS A 238 -12.01 -3.78 -6.14
C LYS A 238 -12.18 -5.28 -6.25
N LEU A 239 -11.38 -5.93 -7.10
CA LEU A 239 -11.43 -7.38 -7.29
C LEU A 239 -10.93 -8.12 -6.06
N PHE A 240 -9.81 -7.68 -5.47
CA PHE A 240 -9.28 -8.32 -4.26
C PHE A 240 -10.24 -8.17 -3.09
N SER A 241 -10.88 -7.00 -2.95
CA SER A 241 -11.85 -6.75 -1.89
C SER A 241 -13.12 -7.60 -2.02
N ASN A 242 -13.39 -8.22 -3.17
CA ASN A 242 -14.49 -9.17 -3.33
C ASN A 242 -14.17 -10.60 -2.86
N ASN A 243 -12.94 -10.86 -2.38
CA ASN A 243 -12.59 -12.15 -1.80
C ASN A 243 -13.42 -12.46 -0.55
N GLU A 244 -13.64 -13.76 -0.32
CA GLU A 244 -14.16 -14.27 0.95
C GLU A 244 -13.12 -14.04 2.05
N ASP A 245 -13.57 -13.57 3.21
CA ASP A 245 -12.73 -13.39 4.40
C ASP A 245 -12.62 -14.73 5.14
N LEU A 246 -11.63 -15.55 4.77
CA LEU A 246 -11.52 -16.95 5.21
C LEU A 246 -10.06 -17.37 5.46
N SER A 247 -9.81 -18.10 6.54
CA SER A 247 -8.49 -18.67 6.79
C SER A 247 -8.20 -19.86 5.86
N ILE A 248 -6.93 -20.14 5.63
CA ILE A 248 -6.50 -21.27 4.81
C ILE A 248 -6.90 -22.63 5.41
N ASP A 249 -6.98 -22.72 6.73
CA ASP A 249 -7.41 -23.92 7.43
C ASP A 249 -8.83 -24.34 6.97
N TYR A 250 -9.77 -23.38 6.95
CA TYR A 250 -11.15 -23.60 6.48
C TYR A 250 -11.29 -23.63 4.96
N ALA A 251 -10.51 -22.81 4.25
CA ALA A 251 -10.59 -22.73 2.79
C ALA A 251 -10.08 -24.02 2.12
N LEU A 252 -9.09 -24.68 2.73
CA LEU A 252 -8.32 -25.74 2.09
C LEU A 252 -7.99 -26.92 3.02
N MET A 253 -7.33 -26.65 4.16
CA MET A 253 -6.64 -27.72 4.92
C MET A 253 -7.62 -28.74 5.51
N GLU A 254 -8.78 -28.30 6.00
CA GLU A 254 -9.84 -29.19 6.52
C GLU A 254 -10.53 -30.03 5.44
N LYS A 255 -10.40 -29.67 4.17
CA LYS A 255 -11.15 -30.27 3.05
C LYS A 255 -10.27 -31.12 2.13
N SER A 256 -8.98 -30.82 2.07
CA SER A 256 -8.04 -31.49 1.17
C SER A 256 -7.63 -32.86 1.71
N GLU A 257 -7.75 -33.88 0.86
CA GLU A 257 -7.20 -35.23 1.11
C GLU A 257 -5.70 -35.30 0.76
N ASN A 258 -5.14 -34.21 0.24
CA ASN A 258 -3.77 -34.15 -0.27
C ASN A 258 -2.78 -33.53 0.73
N VAL A 259 -3.12 -33.58 2.01
CA VAL A 259 -2.35 -32.95 3.08
C VAL A 259 -1.44 -33.96 3.79
N ALA A 260 -0.23 -33.52 4.08
CA ALA A 260 0.82 -34.23 4.80
C ALA A 260 1.24 -33.43 6.03
N VAL A 261 1.52 -34.10 7.15
CA VAL A 261 2.11 -33.48 8.34
C VAL A 261 3.54 -33.98 8.53
N VAL A 262 4.47 -33.03 8.66
CA VAL A 262 5.87 -33.29 9.04
C VAL A 262 6.05 -32.84 10.49
N PRO A 263 6.39 -33.76 11.43
CA PRO A 263 6.58 -33.41 12.83
C PRO A 263 7.78 -32.48 13.04
N PHE A 264 7.62 -31.47 13.88
CA PHE A 264 8.70 -30.64 14.41
C PHE A 264 8.79 -30.83 15.92
N ALA A 265 9.98 -31.26 16.38
CA ALA A 265 10.25 -31.54 17.80
C ALA A 265 10.92 -30.36 18.53
N GLY A 266 11.21 -29.26 17.83
CA GLY A 266 11.81 -28.07 18.43
C GLY A 266 10.79 -27.21 19.18
N HIS A 267 11.30 -26.19 19.86
CA HIS A 267 10.46 -25.25 20.60
C HIS A 267 9.74 -24.28 19.66
N TRP A 268 8.42 -24.21 19.77
CA TRP A 268 7.55 -23.29 19.04
C TRP A 268 6.52 -22.68 19.98
N ASN A 269 6.24 -21.40 19.80
CA ASN A 269 5.22 -20.68 20.54
C ASN A 269 4.58 -19.60 19.65
N ASP A 270 3.25 -19.51 19.66
CA ASP A 270 2.50 -18.51 18.90
C ASP A 270 2.46 -17.15 19.59
N ILE A 271 2.95 -17.00 20.83
CA ILE A 271 2.88 -15.78 21.65
C ILE A 271 1.48 -15.14 21.56
N GLY A 272 0.45 -15.96 21.76
CA GLY A 272 -0.95 -15.52 21.60
C GLY A 272 -1.50 -14.68 22.75
N SER A 273 -0.80 -14.58 23.89
CA SER A 273 -1.20 -13.80 25.08
C SER A 273 0.00 -13.56 26.01
N PHE A 274 -0.16 -12.71 27.03
CA PHE A 274 0.88 -12.53 28.06
C PHE A 274 1.19 -13.79 28.87
N ALA A 275 0.24 -14.73 28.99
CA ALA A 275 0.53 -16.02 29.59
C ALA A 275 1.52 -16.83 28.73
N ALA A 276 1.36 -16.80 27.41
CA ALA A 276 2.28 -17.45 26.47
C ALA A 276 3.65 -16.73 26.44
N LEU A 277 3.67 -15.41 26.58
CA LEU A 277 4.90 -14.63 26.68
C LEU A 277 5.65 -14.90 28.00
N TRP A 278 4.93 -15.05 29.11
CA TRP A 278 5.54 -15.46 30.39
C TRP A 278 6.25 -16.82 30.24
N GLU A 279 5.61 -17.81 29.61
CA GLU A 279 6.22 -19.13 29.36
C GLU A 279 7.50 -19.06 28.51
N GLU A 280 7.58 -18.09 27.61
CA GLU A 280 8.67 -17.89 26.66
C GLU A 280 9.92 -17.24 27.29
N LEU A 281 9.71 -16.43 28.34
CA LEU A 281 10.74 -15.59 28.92
C LEU A 281 11.51 -16.30 30.04
N PRO A 282 12.76 -15.87 30.32
CA PRO A 282 13.50 -16.33 31.48
C PRO A 282 12.75 -16.00 32.78
N HIS A 283 12.72 -16.98 33.69
CA HIS A 283 12.10 -16.83 35.00
C HIS A 283 13.14 -16.60 36.10
N ASP A 284 12.79 -15.75 37.07
CA ASP A 284 13.54 -15.63 38.32
C ASP A 284 13.28 -16.83 39.27
N LYS A 285 13.90 -16.80 40.46
CA LYS A 285 13.77 -17.84 41.49
C LYS A 285 12.34 -18.06 42.01
N ASP A 286 11.47 -17.05 41.86
CA ASP A 286 10.07 -17.06 42.32
C ASP A 286 9.10 -17.31 41.15
N GLY A 287 9.64 -17.61 39.96
CA GLY A 287 8.88 -17.92 38.75
C GLY A 287 8.34 -16.68 38.02
N ASN A 288 8.87 -15.49 38.29
CA ASN A 288 8.44 -14.27 37.59
C ASN A 288 9.24 -14.07 36.31
N ALA A 289 8.57 -13.60 35.26
CA ALA A 289 9.23 -13.07 34.07
C ALA A 289 9.17 -11.53 34.15
N VAL A 290 10.34 -10.89 34.18
CA VAL A 290 10.47 -9.45 34.47
C VAL A 290 11.26 -8.77 33.36
N GLN A 291 10.71 -7.70 32.80
CA GLN A 291 11.35 -6.85 31.80
C GLN A 291 11.17 -5.38 32.18
N GLY A 292 12.27 -4.61 32.17
CA GLY A 292 12.27 -3.21 32.56
C GLY A 292 12.55 -2.96 34.05
N ASP A 293 12.34 -1.73 34.50
CA ASP A 293 12.66 -1.31 35.86
C ASP A 293 11.56 -1.75 36.84
N SER A 294 11.87 -2.73 37.70
CA SER A 294 10.89 -3.33 38.60
C SER A 294 11.47 -3.78 39.93
N LEU A 295 10.68 -3.61 41.01
CA LEU A 295 11.00 -4.10 42.35
C LEU A 295 9.88 -5.01 42.86
N LEU A 296 10.20 -6.29 43.03
CA LEU A 296 9.23 -7.30 43.44
C LEU A 296 9.46 -7.71 44.89
N LEU A 297 8.42 -7.58 45.72
CA LEU A 297 8.38 -8.07 47.09
C LEU A 297 7.32 -9.16 47.20
N ASP A 298 7.71 -10.36 47.64
CA ASP A 298 6.81 -11.51 47.81
C ASP A 298 5.90 -11.78 46.59
N THR A 299 6.44 -11.65 45.38
CA THR A 299 5.71 -11.82 44.13
C THR A 299 6.11 -13.11 43.44
N LYS A 300 5.13 -13.88 42.95
CA LYS A 300 5.37 -15.23 42.41
C LYS A 300 4.63 -15.48 41.11
N GLY A 301 5.25 -16.24 40.20
CA GLY A 301 4.61 -16.72 38.98
C GLY A 301 4.05 -15.62 38.07
N SER A 302 4.52 -14.37 38.17
CA SER A 302 3.91 -13.21 37.52
C SER A 302 4.73 -12.71 36.33
N TYR A 303 4.07 -12.09 35.37
CA TYR A 303 4.71 -11.33 34.29
C TYR A 303 4.65 -9.84 34.62
N VAL A 304 5.81 -9.19 34.67
CA VAL A 304 5.95 -7.76 34.97
C VAL A 304 6.76 -7.09 33.87
N PHE A 305 6.15 -6.13 33.19
CA PHE A 305 6.76 -5.34 32.14
C PHE A 305 6.67 -3.84 32.48
N SER A 306 7.81 -3.17 32.40
CA SER A 306 7.96 -1.73 32.61
C SER A 306 8.66 -1.10 31.40
N GLU A 307 7.98 -0.17 30.73
CA GLU A 307 8.58 0.60 29.63
C GLU A 307 9.22 1.91 30.10
N SER A 308 8.57 2.61 31.05
CA SER A 308 8.87 4.03 31.31
C SER A 308 8.76 4.47 32.76
N ALA A 309 8.17 3.66 33.63
CA ALA A 309 8.08 3.93 35.06
C ALA A 309 8.41 2.67 35.87
N VAL A 310 8.97 2.85 37.06
CA VAL A 310 9.25 1.73 37.97
C VAL A 310 7.94 1.02 38.32
N VAL A 311 7.89 -0.30 38.12
CA VAL A 311 6.76 -1.13 38.56
C VAL A 311 7.14 -1.86 39.83
N THR A 312 6.34 -1.70 40.89
CA THR A 312 6.57 -2.40 42.15
C THR A 312 5.39 -3.27 42.54
N THR A 313 5.67 -4.43 43.12
CA THR A 313 4.64 -5.37 43.55
C THR A 313 4.94 -5.87 44.96
N ALA A 314 3.89 -6.11 45.75
CA ALA A 314 4.00 -6.62 47.11
C ALA A 314 2.91 -7.67 47.38
N GLY A 315 3.30 -8.93 47.60
CA GLY A 315 2.38 -10.00 48.01
C GLY A 315 1.39 -10.47 46.93
N VAL A 316 1.72 -10.30 45.65
CA VAL A 316 0.85 -10.71 44.52
C VAL A 316 1.33 -12.00 43.85
N LYS A 317 0.44 -12.71 43.17
CA LYS A 317 0.78 -13.96 42.48
C LYS A 317 0.00 -14.11 41.19
N ASP A 318 0.60 -14.80 40.22
CA ASP A 318 -0.03 -15.11 38.92
C ASP A 318 -0.63 -13.88 38.22
N MET A 319 0.04 -12.73 38.32
CA MET A 319 -0.41 -11.47 37.71
C MET A 319 0.31 -11.22 36.39
N VAL A 320 -0.36 -10.52 35.49
CA VAL A 320 0.18 -9.85 34.30
C VAL A 320 0.09 -8.35 34.59
N ILE A 321 1.24 -7.69 34.69
CA ILE A 321 1.35 -6.26 34.95
C ILE A 321 2.21 -5.66 33.83
N VAL A 322 1.60 -4.82 33.01
CA VAL A 322 2.25 -4.24 31.84
C VAL A 322 2.06 -2.74 31.88
N GLN A 323 3.16 -2.00 32.07
CA GLN A 323 3.19 -0.55 32.08
C GLN A 323 3.87 -0.05 30.81
N THR A 324 3.10 0.64 29.97
CA THR A 324 3.60 1.44 28.84
C THR A 324 3.48 2.93 29.18
N LYS A 325 4.05 3.78 28.32
CA LYS A 325 4.03 5.25 28.51
C LYS A 325 2.63 5.85 28.64
N ASP A 326 1.61 5.20 28.11
CA ASP A 326 0.24 5.68 28.00
C ASP A 326 -0.78 4.82 28.76
N ALA A 327 -0.45 3.57 29.10
CA ALA A 327 -1.41 2.64 29.66
C ALA A 327 -0.77 1.69 30.69
N VAL A 328 -1.60 1.23 31.63
CA VAL A 328 -1.25 0.15 32.54
C VAL A 328 -2.31 -0.94 32.44
N LEU A 329 -1.88 -2.16 32.14
CA LEU A 329 -2.71 -3.36 32.25
C LEU A 329 -2.32 -4.12 33.51
N VAL A 330 -3.32 -4.45 34.31
CA VAL A 330 -3.20 -5.40 35.42
C VAL A 330 -4.27 -6.46 35.23
N ALA A 331 -3.87 -7.72 35.11
CA ALA A 331 -4.79 -8.84 34.92
C ALA A 331 -4.29 -10.09 35.66
N ASP A 332 -5.21 -10.96 36.06
CA ASP A 332 -4.84 -12.33 36.42
C ASP A 332 -4.35 -13.06 35.16
N LYS A 333 -3.22 -13.76 35.26
CA LYS A 333 -2.58 -14.47 34.14
C LYS A 333 -3.52 -15.47 33.47
N LYS A 334 -4.46 -16.08 34.19
CA LYS A 334 -5.48 -17.01 33.64
C LYS A 334 -6.49 -16.31 32.72
N HIS A 335 -6.68 -15.01 32.90
CA HIS A 335 -7.59 -14.18 32.11
C HIS A 335 -6.85 -13.35 31.05
N ALA A 336 -5.56 -13.61 30.80
CA ALA A 336 -4.77 -12.87 29.82
C ALA A 336 -5.36 -12.91 28.39
N GLN A 337 -6.14 -13.94 28.05
CA GLN A 337 -6.84 -14.02 26.76
C GLN A 337 -7.98 -12.99 26.61
N ASN A 338 -8.54 -12.49 27.72
CA ASN A 338 -9.66 -11.55 27.74
C ASN A 338 -9.21 -10.10 27.49
N VAL A 339 -7.90 -9.83 27.39
CA VAL A 339 -7.37 -8.50 27.05
C VAL A 339 -7.94 -7.97 25.74
N LYS A 340 -8.21 -8.85 24.77
CA LYS A 340 -8.88 -8.48 23.51
C LYS A 340 -10.23 -7.79 23.75
N ASP A 341 -10.97 -8.18 24.78
CA ASP A 341 -12.31 -7.66 25.07
C ASP A 341 -12.21 -6.22 25.62
N ILE A 342 -11.10 -5.87 26.27
CA ILE A 342 -10.79 -4.49 26.69
C ILE A 342 -10.55 -3.62 25.44
N VAL A 343 -9.79 -4.14 24.47
CA VAL A 343 -9.52 -3.42 23.21
C VAL A 343 -10.81 -3.19 22.42
N GLU A 344 -11.71 -4.17 22.34
CA GLU A 344 -13.01 -3.98 21.69
C GLU A 344 -13.84 -2.90 22.39
N LYS A 345 -13.89 -2.91 23.73
CA LYS A 345 -14.56 -1.83 24.47
C LYS A 345 -13.95 -0.46 24.20
N PHE A 346 -12.62 -0.34 24.12
CA PHE A 346 -11.99 0.94 23.77
C PHE A 346 -12.37 1.43 22.38
N LYS A 347 -12.54 0.53 21.40
CA LYS A 347 -13.05 0.90 20.08
C LYS A 347 -14.50 1.38 20.14
N GLU A 348 -15.35 0.74 20.95
CA GLU A 348 -16.76 1.13 21.12
C GLU A 348 -16.91 2.55 21.68
N ILE A 349 -15.97 2.99 22.53
CA ILE A 349 -15.94 4.33 23.12
C ILE A 349 -14.92 5.28 22.46
N ASP A 350 -14.45 4.92 21.26
CA ASP A 350 -13.53 5.70 20.41
C ASP A 350 -12.28 6.23 21.14
N ARG A 351 -11.63 5.35 21.91
CA ARG A 351 -10.41 5.68 22.65
C ARG A 351 -9.16 5.40 21.83
N GLU A 352 -8.25 6.37 21.76
CA GLU A 352 -7.02 6.30 20.99
C GLU A 352 -6.09 5.14 21.42
N GLU A 353 -6.16 4.70 22.68
CA GLU A 353 -5.34 3.59 23.20
C GLU A 353 -5.64 2.24 22.54
N ALA A 354 -6.75 2.10 21.79
CA ALA A 354 -6.97 0.91 20.96
C ALA A 354 -6.15 0.93 19.66
N PHE A 355 -5.82 2.12 19.15
CA PHE A 355 -5.37 2.32 17.78
C PHE A 355 -3.91 2.71 17.68
N PHE A 356 -3.44 3.58 18.58
CA PHE A 356 -2.12 4.20 18.50
C PHE A 356 -1.34 4.02 19.80
N HIS A 357 -0.02 3.84 19.66
CA HIS A 357 0.90 3.96 20.78
C HIS A 357 1.27 5.44 20.90
N LYS A 358 1.74 5.88 22.07
CA LYS A 358 2.33 7.22 22.21
C LYS A 358 3.42 7.51 21.18
N LYS A 359 4.12 6.46 20.71
CA LYS A 359 5.14 6.52 19.68
C LYS A 359 4.57 6.01 18.36
N VAL A 360 4.67 6.82 17.33
CA VAL A 360 4.07 6.55 16.02
C VAL A 360 5.15 6.57 14.96
N TYR A 361 5.24 5.50 14.18
CA TYR A 361 6.18 5.36 13.09
C TYR A 361 5.65 5.98 11.80
N ARG A 362 6.57 6.60 11.04
CA ARG A 362 6.32 7.28 9.78
C ARG A 362 7.44 6.96 8.79
N PRO A 363 7.21 7.14 7.48
CA PRO A 363 8.25 6.90 6.48
C PRO A 363 9.55 7.72 6.72
N TRP A 364 9.43 8.90 7.33
CA TRP A 364 10.56 9.77 7.65
C TRP A 364 11.24 9.45 8.99
N GLY A 365 10.69 8.55 9.81
CA GLY A 365 11.16 8.26 11.16
C GLY A 365 10.02 7.99 12.15
N SER A 366 9.94 8.74 13.24
CA SER A 366 8.85 8.58 14.23
C SER A 366 8.60 9.84 15.03
N TYR A 367 7.42 9.97 15.61
CA TYR A 367 7.16 10.94 16.68
C TYR A 367 6.59 10.26 17.92
N GLU A 368 6.75 10.88 19.08
CA GLU A 368 6.23 10.40 20.35
C GLU A 368 5.61 11.54 21.17
N GLY A 369 4.36 11.39 21.62
CA GLY A 369 3.71 12.35 22.52
C GLY A 369 4.24 12.26 23.96
N ILE A 370 4.75 13.35 24.50
CA ILE A 370 5.30 13.45 25.86
C ILE A 370 4.23 13.94 26.85
N ALA A 371 3.61 15.07 26.54
CA ALA A 371 2.62 15.74 27.39
C ALA A 371 1.56 16.41 26.51
N ALA A 372 0.32 16.44 26.97
CA ALA A 372 -0.77 17.15 26.31
C ALA A 372 -1.78 17.59 27.37
N GLU A 373 -2.10 18.88 27.39
CA GLU A 373 -3.15 19.46 28.22
C GLU A 373 -3.90 20.54 27.42
N GLU A 374 -4.88 21.20 28.04
CA GLU A 374 -5.57 22.32 27.42
C GLU A 374 -4.55 23.41 27.04
N GLY A 375 -4.47 23.73 25.75
CA GLY A 375 -3.60 24.78 25.22
C GLY A 375 -2.19 24.34 24.78
N PHE A 376 -1.74 23.11 25.07
CA PHE A 376 -0.42 22.65 24.58
C PHE A 376 -0.29 21.13 24.37
N GLN A 377 0.62 20.75 23.47
CA GLN A 377 1.06 19.37 23.26
C GLN A 377 2.57 19.35 23.01
N VAL A 378 3.28 18.38 23.58
CA VAL A 378 4.72 18.20 23.38
C VAL A 378 4.98 16.85 22.72
N LYS A 379 5.75 16.85 21.65
CA LYS A 379 6.19 15.66 20.91
C LYS A 379 7.71 15.59 20.84
N THR A 380 8.27 14.38 20.82
CA THR A 380 9.64 14.13 20.37
C THR A 380 9.59 13.53 18.98
N LEU A 381 10.31 14.11 18.03
CA LEU A 381 10.47 13.62 16.68
C LEU A 381 11.87 13.01 16.52
N ILE A 382 11.94 11.82 15.93
CA ILE A 382 13.17 11.22 15.42
C ILE A 382 13.07 11.23 13.90
N VAL A 383 13.96 11.98 13.24
CA VAL A 383 14.02 12.08 11.78
C VAL A 383 15.21 11.24 11.29
N ASN A 384 14.92 10.21 10.51
CA ASN A 384 15.92 9.29 9.98
C ASN A 384 16.86 9.99 8.97
N PRO A 385 18.07 9.46 8.74
CA PRO A 385 19.01 9.99 7.76
C PRO A 385 18.38 10.17 6.37
N GLY A 386 18.64 11.31 5.73
CA GLY A 386 18.14 11.64 4.39
C GLY A 386 16.62 11.87 4.29
N GLN A 387 15.86 11.74 5.38
CA GLN A 387 14.40 11.84 5.34
C GLN A 387 13.89 13.27 5.56
N VAL A 388 12.67 13.51 5.12
CA VAL A 388 12.03 14.83 5.13
C VAL A 388 10.57 14.73 5.56
N LEU A 389 10.11 15.63 6.41
CA LEU A 389 8.69 15.75 6.73
C LEU A 389 7.95 16.50 5.61
N SER A 390 6.62 16.35 5.57
CA SER A 390 5.79 17.11 4.64
C SER A 390 6.02 18.61 4.81
N LEU A 391 5.98 19.37 3.72
CA LEU A 391 5.91 20.83 3.78
C LEU A 391 4.48 21.15 4.18
N GLN A 392 4.32 21.79 5.33
CA GLN A 392 3.01 21.93 5.96
C GLN A 392 2.87 23.27 6.67
N SER A 393 1.65 23.62 7.03
CA SER A 393 1.32 24.70 7.97
C SER A 393 0.18 24.22 8.86
N HIS A 394 -0.04 24.96 9.95
CA HIS A 394 -1.12 24.69 10.88
C HIS A 394 -2.09 25.85 10.94
N LYS A 395 -3.39 25.56 10.99
CA LYS A 395 -4.43 26.60 11.07
C LYS A 395 -4.59 27.20 12.47
N HIS A 396 -4.33 26.40 13.51
CA HIS A 396 -4.73 26.74 14.88
C HIS A 396 -3.59 26.75 15.89
N ARG A 397 -2.43 26.18 15.55
CA ARG A 397 -1.31 26.04 16.48
C ARG A 397 -0.03 26.71 16.00
N ASN A 398 0.74 27.19 16.96
CA ASN A 398 2.15 27.52 16.80
C ASN A 398 2.99 26.33 17.24
N GLU A 399 4.23 26.25 16.78
CA GLU A 399 5.17 25.23 17.20
C GLU A 399 6.52 25.82 17.62
N HIS A 400 7.18 25.19 18.59
CA HIS A 400 8.55 25.50 18.97
C HIS A 400 9.36 24.22 18.87
N TRP A 401 10.36 24.23 17.99
CA TRP A 401 11.23 23.08 17.77
C TRP A 401 12.58 23.30 18.43
N VAL A 402 13.03 22.32 19.22
CA VAL A 402 14.35 22.30 19.84
C VAL A 402 15.10 21.07 19.33
N CYS A 403 16.21 21.26 18.63
CA CYS A 403 17.07 20.15 18.23
C CYS A 403 17.83 19.66 19.47
N VAL A 404 17.53 18.45 19.93
CA VAL A 404 18.16 17.84 21.12
C VAL A 404 19.42 17.06 20.74
N LYS A 405 19.40 16.40 19.58
CA LYS A 405 20.52 15.58 19.08
C LYS A 405 20.64 15.67 17.57
N GLY A 406 21.88 15.74 17.09
CA GLY A 406 22.19 15.76 15.65
C GLY A 406 22.05 17.15 15.05
N THR A 407 21.69 17.20 13.77
CA THR A 407 21.44 18.43 13.03
C THR A 407 20.25 18.21 12.10
N VAL A 408 19.32 19.15 12.09
CA VAL A 408 18.15 19.15 11.21
C VAL A 408 18.12 20.43 10.40
N THR A 409 17.71 20.35 9.14
CA THR A 409 17.46 21.52 8.31
C THR A 409 15.99 21.88 8.38
N VAL A 410 15.71 23.10 8.84
CA VAL A 410 14.37 23.67 8.93
C VAL A 410 14.13 24.59 7.74
N THR A 411 13.00 24.41 7.07
CA THR A 411 12.37 25.43 6.23
C THR A 411 11.31 26.11 7.08
N ARG A 412 11.33 27.44 7.16
CA ARG A 412 10.29 28.26 7.80
C ARG A 412 10.05 29.49 6.93
N GLY A 413 8.93 29.52 6.23
CA GLY A 413 8.68 30.50 5.19
C GLY A 413 9.80 30.45 4.15
N SER A 414 10.33 31.62 3.80
CA SER A 414 11.46 31.75 2.87
C SER A 414 12.81 31.29 3.44
N ASP A 415 12.92 31.14 4.77
CA ASP A 415 14.17 30.83 5.42
C ASP A 415 14.43 29.32 5.40
N VAL A 416 15.66 28.94 5.03
CA VAL A 416 16.15 27.56 5.17
C VAL A 416 17.46 27.59 5.94
N PHE A 417 17.50 26.94 7.10
CA PHE A 417 18.66 26.97 7.99
C PHE A 417 18.78 25.68 8.80
N ASP A 418 19.98 25.39 9.28
CA ASP A 418 20.25 24.24 10.12
C ASP A 418 20.08 24.57 11.60
N LEU A 419 19.40 23.70 12.33
CA LEU A 419 19.42 23.64 13.79
C LEU A 419 20.33 22.51 14.24
N LYS A 420 21.37 22.86 15.00
CA LYS A 420 22.24 21.92 15.71
C LYS A 420 21.69 21.65 17.11
N ALA A 421 22.22 20.62 17.76
CA ALA A 421 21.89 20.31 19.15
C ALA A 421 21.94 21.56 20.07
N ASN A 422 20.93 21.70 20.93
CA ASN A 422 20.65 22.84 21.82
C ASN A 422 20.26 24.15 21.13
N GLN A 423 19.97 24.13 19.82
CA GLN A 423 19.37 25.26 19.12
C GLN A 423 17.87 25.04 18.92
N SER A 424 17.13 26.14 18.77
CA SER A 424 15.68 26.09 18.61
C SER A 424 15.15 27.11 17.62
N THR A 425 13.94 26.86 17.13
CA THR A 425 13.18 27.81 16.30
C THR A 425 11.72 27.83 16.71
N TYR A 426 11.08 28.97 16.49
CA TYR A 426 9.64 29.15 16.60
C TYR A 426 9.00 29.13 15.20
N ILE A 427 7.89 28.44 15.07
CA ILE A 427 7.06 28.30 13.88
C ILE A 427 5.70 28.95 14.19
N PRO A 428 5.43 30.14 13.66
CA PRO A 428 4.14 30.80 13.84
C PRO A 428 2.99 30.01 13.20
N VAL A 429 1.77 30.17 13.73
CA VAL A 429 0.54 29.67 13.12
C VAL A 429 0.40 30.19 11.68
N GLY A 430 -0.02 29.31 10.77
CA GLY A 430 -0.12 29.60 9.33
C GLY A 430 1.23 29.66 8.58
N GLU A 431 2.37 29.67 9.29
CA GLU A 431 3.68 29.66 8.65
C GLU A 431 3.92 28.30 7.99
N VAL A 432 4.36 28.33 6.73
CA VAL A 432 4.70 27.09 6.04
C VAL A 432 6.10 26.68 6.42
N HIS A 433 6.24 25.44 6.84
CA HIS A 433 7.47 24.94 7.39
C HIS A 433 7.68 23.47 7.04
N ARG A 434 8.92 23.02 7.19
CA ARG A 434 9.34 21.64 6.96
C ARG A 434 10.57 21.34 7.79
N LEU A 435 10.60 20.13 8.35
CA LEU A 435 11.78 19.57 9.00
C LEU A 435 12.42 18.53 8.08
N SER A 436 13.73 18.54 7.92
CA SER A 436 14.47 17.51 7.19
C SER A 436 15.75 17.15 7.89
N ASN A 437 16.21 15.91 7.72
CA ASN A 437 17.51 15.46 8.15
C ASN A 437 18.37 15.16 6.93
N ARG A 438 19.31 16.05 6.61
CA ARG A 438 20.23 15.89 5.46
C ARG A 438 21.52 15.16 5.83
N THR A 439 21.62 14.67 7.07
CA THR A 439 22.80 13.98 7.57
C THR A 439 22.66 12.46 7.42
N ASP A 440 23.72 11.74 7.76
CA ASP A 440 23.84 10.27 7.75
C ASP A 440 23.47 9.62 9.10
N THR A 441 23.10 10.41 10.12
CA THR A 441 22.70 9.90 11.44
C THR A 441 21.31 10.41 11.85
N PRO A 442 20.53 9.64 12.62
CA PRO A 442 19.22 10.10 13.09
C PRO A 442 19.32 11.37 13.95
N ALA A 443 18.41 12.31 13.73
CA ALA A 443 18.31 13.54 14.51
C ALA A 443 17.06 13.53 15.40
N MET A 444 17.15 14.19 16.57
CA MET A 444 16.07 14.28 17.55
C MET A 444 15.65 15.73 17.75
N VAL A 445 14.35 15.99 17.64
CA VAL A 445 13.74 17.30 17.86
C VAL A 445 12.62 17.17 18.89
N VAL A 446 12.56 18.08 19.85
CA VAL A 446 11.38 18.26 20.70
C VAL A 446 10.53 19.37 20.10
N GLU A 447 9.28 19.06 19.82
CA GLU A 447 8.27 19.97 19.27
C GLU A 447 7.25 20.29 20.36
N VAL A 448 7.12 21.57 20.70
CA VAL A 448 6.10 22.07 21.60
C VAL A 448 5.06 22.80 20.76
N GLN A 449 3.84 22.28 20.72
CA GLN A 449 2.70 22.86 20.04
C GLN A 449 1.84 23.64 21.04
N THR A 450 1.42 24.85 20.69
CA THR A 450 0.54 25.69 21.52
C THR A 450 -0.54 26.33 20.67
N GLY A 451 -1.80 26.25 21.10
CA GLY A 451 -2.95 26.72 20.33
C GLY A 451 -4.27 26.37 21.00
N ASP A 452 -5.36 26.89 20.44
CA ASP A 452 -6.74 26.58 20.85
C ASP A 452 -7.22 25.21 20.32
N TYR A 453 -6.59 24.71 19.26
CA TYR A 453 -6.82 23.39 18.70
C TYR A 453 -5.51 22.73 18.24
N LEU A 454 -5.30 21.46 18.61
CA LEU A 454 -4.04 20.72 18.40
C LEU A 454 -4.24 19.39 17.65
N GLY A 455 -5.41 19.16 17.07
CA GLY A 455 -5.69 17.98 16.24
C GLY A 455 -4.83 17.94 14.97
N GLU A 456 -4.54 16.73 14.47
CA GLU A 456 -3.73 16.52 13.25
C GLU A 456 -4.48 16.84 11.94
N ASP A 457 -5.78 17.10 12.02
CA ASP A 457 -6.62 17.60 10.91
C ASP A 457 -6.51 19.11 10.70
N ASP A 458 -5.81 19.83 11.59
CA ASP A 458 -5.44 21.24 11.41
C ASP A 458 -4.30 21.42 10.39
N ILE A 459 -3.64 20.32 10.03
CA ILE A 459 -2.44 20.29 9.22
C ILE A 459 -2.80 20.45 7.77
N VAL A 460 -2.29 21.52 7.18
CA VAL A 460 -2.40 21.80 5.77
C VAL A 460 -1.09 21.39 5.10
N ARG A 461 -1.10 20.35 4.26
CA ARG A 461 0.09 19.82 3.60
C ARG A 461 0.20 20.36 2.17
N TYR A 462 1.32 21.00 1.86
CA TYR A 462 1.63 21.62 0.56
C TYR A 462 2.49 20.73 -0.33
N ASP A 463 3.39 19.95 0.27
CA ASP A 463 4.26 19.01 -0.44
C ASP A 463 4.53 17.80 0.47
N ASP A 464 3.95 16.65 0.14
CA ASP A 464 4.13 15.39 0.86
C ASP A 464 4.52 14.27 -0.09
N ILE A 465 5.77 13.81 -0.01
CA ILE A 465 6.28 12.69 -0.81
C ILE A 465 5.68 11.34 -0.40
N TYR A 466 4.92 11.31 0.72
CA TYR A 466 4.30 10.11 1.27
C TYR A 466 2.78 10.04 1.03
N GLY A 467 2.23 10.92 0.19
CA GLY A 467 0.86 10.78 -0.36
C GLY A 467 -0.28 11.17 0.58
N ARG A 468 -0.05 11.98 1.62
CA ARG A 468 -1.09 12.42 2.58
C ARG A 468 -1.52 13.88 2.42
N ALA A 469 -1.07 14.56 1.36
CA ALA A 469 -1.47 15.93 1.08
C ALA A 469 -2.86 15.98 0.45
N GLU A 470 -3.74 16.84 0.98
CA GLU A 470 -4.96 17.23 0.28
C GLU A 470 -4.57 18.07 -0.93
N GLU A 471 -4.98 17.67 -2.14
CA GLU A 471 -4.35 18.12 -3.38
C GLU A 471 -4.51 19.64 -3.74
N ASN A 472 -4.95 20.52 -2.82
CA ASN A 472 -5.40 21.88 -3.14
C ASN A 472 -4.77 23.02 -2.32
N VAL A 473 -3.57 22.84 -1.78
CA VAL A 473 -2.95 23.87 -0.94
C VAL A 473 -1.88 24.65 -1.71
N GLN A 474 -2.23 25.86 -2.16
CA GLN A 474 -1.28 26.81 -2.76
C GLN A 474 -0.26 27.30 -1.71
N LEU A 475 1.04 27.22 -2.04
CA LEU A 475 2.11 27.81 -1.23
C LEU A 475 1.95 29.34 -1.13
N PRO A 476 2.17 29.95 0.05
CA PRO A 476 2.24 31.40 0.21
C PRO A 476 3.23 32.04 -0.78
N ILE A 477 2.79 33.15 -1.38
CA ILE A 477 3.40 33.88 -2.52
C ILE A 477 4.86 34.33 -2.29
N ASN A 478 5.39 34.21 -1.07
CA ASN A 478 6.73 34.70 -0.69
C ASN A 478 7.81 33.61 -0.53
N MET A 479 7.51 32.33 -0.75
CA MET A 479 8.51 31.26 -0.70
C MET A 479 9.12 30.95 -2.06
N HIS A 480 9.97 31.84 -2.54
CA HIS A 480 10.94 31.51 -3.59
C HIS A 480 12.27 31.13 -2.92
N SER A 481 12.53 29.83 -2.73
CA SER A 481 13.87 29.40 -2.33
C SER A 481 14.83 29.60 -3.51
N SER A 482 15.69 30.59 -3.33
CA SER A 482 16.93 30.72 -4.08
C SER A 482 17.96 29.74 -3.51
N HIS A 483 18.84 29.21 -4.38
CA HIS A 483 20.01 28.36 -4.10
C HIS A 483 19.79 26.84 -3.98
N TYR A 484 19.55 26.20 -5.12
CA TYR A 484 20.41 25.14 -5.69
C TYR A 484 19.83 24.79 -7.08
N TYR A 485 20.49 25.19 -8.16
CA TYR A 485 20.52 24.48 -9.46
C TYR A 485 21.51 25.20 -10.39
N GLY A 486 22.52 24.45 -10.88
CA GLY A 486 23.32 24.81 -12.05
C GLY A 486 22.46 24.88 -13.33
N PRO A 487 23.08 25.12 -14.49
CA PRO A 487 22.67 26.15 -15.44
C PRO A 487 21.18 26.09 -15.84
N LYS A 488 20.52 27.25 -15.68
CA LYS A 488 19.13 27.53 -16.07
C LYS A 488 18.85 27.09 -17.51
N LYS A 489 17.95 26.13 -17.69
CA LYS A 489 17.04 26.12 -18.86
C LYS A 489 15.72 26.73 -18.41
N GLN A 490 15.20 27.65 -19.20
CA GLN A 490 13.93 28.35 -18.97
C GLN A 490 12.81 27.28 -18.90
N LEU A 491 12.28 27.05 -17.68
CA LEU A 491 11.39 25.92 -17.37
C LEU A 491 9.90 26.18 -17.67
N ILE A 492 9.53 27.39 -18.12
CA ILE A 492 8.14 27.75 -18.43
C ILE A 492 8.13 28.56 -19.74
N PRO A 493 7.42 28.12 -20.80
CA PRO A 493 7.24 28.92 -22.02
C PRO A 493 6.49 30.22 -21.71
N GLN A 494 6.93 31.36 -22.25
CA GLN A 494 6.29 32.67 -22.00
C GLN A 494 4.78 32.67 -22.30
N SER A 495 4.34 31.86 -23.26
CA SER A 495 2.93 31.66 -23.61
C SER A 495 2.06 31.13 -22.47
N TRP A 496 2.65 30.53 -21.44
CA TRP A 496 1.95 30.06 -20.24
C TRP A 496 1.70 31.20 -19.23
N ILE A 497 2.64 32.13 -19.12
CA ILE A 497 2.53 33.29 -18.22
C ILE A 497 1.46 34.26 -18.72
N ASP A 498 1.31 34.39 -20.03
CA ASP A 498 0.36 35.30 -20.65
C ASP A 498 -1.08 34.73 -20.59
N TYR A 499 -1.24 33.41 -20.68
CA TYR A 499 -2.54 32.72 -20.57
C TYR A 499 -3.13 32.75 -19.14
N LEU A 500 -2.27 32.68 -18.11
CA LEU A 500 -2.70 32.69 -16.70
C LEU A 500 -3.27 34.04 -16.23
N LYS A 501 -3.00 35.12 -16.95
CA LYS A 501 -3.46 36.48 -16.61
C LYS A 501 -4.89 36.76 -17.06
N GLU A 502 -5.50 35.92 -17.89
CA GLU A 502 -6.79 36.20 -18.53
C GLU A 502 -7.97 35.33 -18.04
N LEU A 503 -7.80 34.51 -16.99
CA LEU A 503 -8.87 33.61 -16.53
C LEU A 503 -9.81 34.24 -15.47
N PRO A 504 -11.15 34.11 -15.61
CA PRO A 504 -12.12 34.61 -14.62
C PRO A 504 -12.10 33.84 -13.29
N PHE A 505 -12.54 34.52 -12.22
CA PHE A 505 -12.37 34.07 -10.83
C PHE A 505 -13.33 32.92 -10.40
N SER A 506 -14.34 32.59 -11.20
CA SER A 506 -15.43 31.67 -10.83
C SER A 506 -15.12 30.18 -10.94
N ASP A 507 -14.03 29.78 -11.61
CA ASP A 507 -13.75 28.36 -11.92
C ASP A 507 -12.56 27.77 -11.15
N ILE A 508 -12.13 28.41 -10.07
CA ILE A 508 -10.76 28.22 -9.56
C ILE A 508 -10.58 26.95 -8.71
N LEU A 509 -11.55 26.50 -7.90
CA LEU A 509 -11.24 25.52 -6.83
C LEU A 509 -11.12 24.04 -7.25
N SER A 510 -11.97 23.54 -8.15
CA SER A 510 -11.89 22.15 -8.65
C SER A 510 -10.88 22.01 -9.80
N PHE A 511 -10.62 23.12 -10.49
CA PHE A 511 -9.75 23.24 -11.65
C PHE A 511 -8.28 23.38 -11.25
N VAL A 512 -7.95 24.14 -10.19
CA VAL A 512 -6.57 24.31 -9.71
C VAL A 512 -5.99 23.02 -9.11
N LYS A 513 -6.83 22.23 -8.42
CA LYS A 513 -6.48 20.92 -7.80
C LYS A 513 -5.94 19.92 -8.83
N ARG A 514 -6.73 19.65 -9.87
CA ARG A 514 -6.39 18.68 -10.94
C ARG A 514 -5.24 19.15 -11.82
N ARG A 515 -5.13 20.46 -12.07
CA ARG A 515 -4.04 21.02 -12.90
C ARG A 515 -2.68 21.00 -12.21
N ALA A 516 -2.62 21.13 -10.88
CA ALA A 516 -1.37 21.00 -10.14
C ALA A 516 -0.82 19.56 -10.19
N VAL A 517 -1.69 18.56 -10.06
CA VAL A 517 -1.34 17.14 -10.25
C VAL A 517 -0.82 16.89 -11.66
N ASP A 518 -1.53 17.37 -12.69
CA ASP A 518 -1.10 17.23 -14.09
C ASP A 518 0.24 17.94 -14.39
N VAL A 519 0.54 19.05 -13.70
CA VAL A 519 1.82 19.77 -13.76
C VAL A 519 2.94 18.97 -13.09
N LEU A 520 2.69 18.42 -11.89
CA LEU A 520 3.64 17.56 -11.19
C LEU A 520 3.92 16.28 -11.96
N ASP A 521 2.88 15.65 -12.54
CA ASP A 521 3.01 14.49 -13.41
C ASP A 521 3.82 14.81 -14.67
N TYR A 522 3.60 15.99 -15.27
CA TYR A 522 4.43 16.49 -16.37
C TYR A 522 5.89 16.68 -15.97
N PHE A 523 6.16 17.29 -14.80
CA PHE A 523 7.53 17.51 -14.31
C PHE A 523 8.23 16.19 -13.95
N LYS A 524 7.53 15.29 -13.27
CA LYS A 524 8.02 13.94 -12.95
C LYS A 524 8.31 13.15 -14.23
N TRP A 525 7.42 13.19 -15.21
CA TRP A 525 7.62 12.51 -16.50
C TRP A 525 8.76 13.12 -17.33
N SER A 526 8.86 14.45 -17.39
CA SER A 526 9.89 15.15 -18.18
C SER A 526 11.30 15.05 -17.60
N THR A 527 11.44 14.92 -16.27
CA THR A 527 12.74 14.80 -15.59
C THR A 527 13.24 13.36 -15.48
N THR A 528 12.35 12.37 -15.46
CA THR A 528 12.71 10.95 -15.30
C THR A 528 12.97 10.20 -16.62
N GLY A 529 12.70 10.83 -17.77
CA GLY A 529 12.94 10.22 -19.09
C GLY A 529 12.13 8.94 -19.39
N LYS A 530 11.06 8.67 -18.63
CA LYS A 530 10.25 7.45 -18.69
C LYS A 530 9.68 7.15 -20.09
N LYS A 531 9.64 5.88 -20.47
CA LYS A 531 8.82 5.34 -21.57
C LYS A 531 7.47 4.89 -20.98
N GLY A 532 6.38 5.58 -21.30
CA GLY A 532 5.05 5.32 -20.73
C GLY A 532 4.02 6.34 -21.22
N ALA A 533 2.81 6.29 -20.65
CA ALA A 533 1.73 7.23 -20.97
C ALA A 533 2.20 8.68 -20.87
N VAL A 534 1.85 9.50 -21.86
CA VAL A 534 2.15 10.93 -21.82
C VAL A 534 1.18 11.63 -20.87
N PRO A 535 1.66 12.51 -19.98
CA PRO A 535 0.79 13.28 -19.09
C PRO A 535 -0.19 14.15 -19.88
N ARG A 536 -1.39 14.36 -19.35
CA ARG A 536 -2.44 15.15 -20.03
C ARG A 536 -1.98 16.57 -20.36
N LEU A 537 -1.16 17.17 -19.50
CA LEU A 537 -0.57 18.49 -19.74
C LEU A 537 0.36 18.52 -20.95
N PHE A 538 1.11 17.43 -21.19
CA PHE A 538 1.93 17.29 -22.40
C PHE A 538 1.04 17.27 -23.64
N VAL A 539 -0.04 16.47 -23.61
CA VAL A 539 -1.01 16.37 -24.70
C VAL A 539 -1.65 17.72 -25.00
N ALA A 540 -2.19 18.40 -23.98
CA ALA A 540 -2.80 19.72 -24.12
C ALA A 540 -1.82 20.75 -24.72
N CYS A 541 -0.58 20.82 -24.23
CA CYS A 541 0.43 21.71 -24.79
C CYS A 541 0.72 21.41 -26.26
N LYS A 542 0.71 20.13 -26.66
CA LYS A 542 0.91 19.73 -28.05
C LYS A 542 -0.25 20.10 -28.95
N LEU A 543 -1.49 19.92 -28.50
CA LEU A 543 -2.67 20.34 -29.26
C LEU A 543 -2.65 21.85 -29.52
N LYS A 544 -2.34 22.66 -28.50
CA LYS A 544 -2.18 24.13 -28.65
C LYS A 544 -1.09 24.51 -29.64
N GLN A 545 0.07 23.84 -29.58
CA GLN A 545 1.17 24.08 -30.52
C GLN A 545 0.76 23.80 -31.97
N ILE A 546 0.07 22.68 -32.21
CA ILE A 546 -0.42 22.28 -33.53
C ILE A 546 -1.47 23.29 -34.04
N ALA A 547 -2.45 23.60 -33.20
CA ALA A 547 -3.53 24.54 -33.52
C ALA A 547 -2.98 25.91 -33.94
N LYS A 548 -2.05 26.47 -33.15
CA LYS A 548 -1.41 27.75 -33.46
C LYS A 548 -0.55 27.69 -34.73
N ALA A 549 0.22 26.63 -34.92
CA ALA A 549 1.11 26.49 -36.09
C ALA A 549 0.34 26.34 -37.41
N LYS A 550 -0.88 25.77 -37.36
CA LYS A 550 -1.72 25.49 -38.53
C LYS A 550 -2.94 26.40 -38.65
N ASN A 551 -3.08 27.36 -37.74
CA ASN A 551 -4.21 28.28 -37.64
C ASN A 551 -5.57 27.56 -37.61
N LEU A 552 -5.65 26.47 -36.83
CA LEU A 552 -6.86 25.66 -36.68
C LEU A 552 -7.87 26.40 -35.82
N GLU A 553 -9.14 26.36 -36.22
CA GLU A 553 -10.21 27.14 -35.59
C GLU A 553 -11.21 26.26 -34.83
N SER A 554 -11.34 24.99 -35.19
CA SER A 554 -12.25 24.04 -34.54
C SER A 554 -11.50 22.89 -33.85
N PHE A 555 -12.05 22.36 -32.76
CA PHE A 555 -11.54 21.19 -32.04
C PHE A 555 -12.65 20.17 -31.83
N ILE A 556 -12.37 18.91 -32.16
CA ILE A 556 -13.25 17.78 -31.91
C ILE A 556 -12.51 16.80 -31.00
N GLU A 557 -13.08 16.50 -29.84
CA GLU A 557 -12.58 15.49 -28.91
C GLU A 557 -13.49 14.25 -28.91
N THR A 558 -12.93 13.06 -29.11
CA THR A 558 -13.67 11.81 -28.95
C THR A 558 -13.21 11.04 -27.72
N GLY A 559 -14.17 10.72 -26.85
CA GLY A 559 -13.96 9.95 -25.64
C GLY A 559 -13.26 10.77 -24.56
N THR A 560 -14.02 11.22 -23.55
CA THR A 560 -13.44 12.00 -22.47
C THR A 560 -13.89 11.52 -21.09
N HIS A 561 -13.09 11.87 -20.10
CA HIS A 561 -13.45 11.79 -18.69
C HIS A 561 -13.96 13.18 -18.27
N TYR A 562 -15.27 13.42 -18.38
CA TYR A 562 -15.96 14.65 -17.97
C TYR A 562 -15.60 15.94 -18.76
N GLY A 563 -14.95 15.86 -19.91
CA GLY A 563 -14.49 17.01 -20.70
C GLY A 563 -13.17 17.62 -20.21
N GLU A 564 -12.34 16.85 -19.51
CA GLU A 564 -11.13 17.38 -18.87
C GLU A 564 -10.09 17.95 -19.85
N LEU A 565 -9.80 17.28 -20.96
CA LEU A 565 -8.83 17.78 -21.94
C LEU A 565 -9.38 18.99 -22.69
N THR A 566 -10.66 18.98 -23.09
CA THR A 566 -11.36 20.16 -23.62
C THR A 566 -11.16 21.37 -22.71
N SER A 567 -11.24 21.20 -21.39
CA SER A 567 -11.02 22.31 -20.45
C SER A 567 -9.63 22.96 -20.57
N TYR A 568 -8.60 22.19 -20.95
CA TYR A 568 -7.24 22.69 -21.14
C TYR A 568 -7.07 23.51 -22.41
N VAL A 569 -7.89 23.26 -23.44
CA VAL A 569 -7.81 23.93 -24.74
C VAL A 569 -8.99 24.87 -24.99
N LEU A 570 -9.79 25.14 -23.96
CA LEU A 570 -11.05 25.87 -24.02
C LEU A 570 -10.98 27.22 -24.76
N ASN A 571 -9.88 27.95 -24.59
CA ASN A 571 -9.70 29.29 -25.17
C ASN A 571 -8.81 29.28 -26.43
N ASP A 572 -8.40 28.10 -26.91
CA ASP A 572 -7.48 27.97 -28.05
C ASP A 572 -8.22 27.72 -29.37
N PHE A 573 -9.52 27.46 -29.33
CA PHE A 573 -10.37 27.18 -30.48
C PHE A 573 -11.65 28.01 -30.45
N LYS A 574 -12.16 28.40 -31.62
CA LYS A 574 -13.41 29.17 -31.77
C LYS A 574 -14.65 28.29 -31.65
N GLU A 575 -14.51 27.01 -31.96
CA GLU A 575 -15.59 26.03 -31.95
C GLU A 575 -15.04 24.72 -31.37
N ILE A 576 -15.67 24.20 -30.32
CA ILE A 576 -15.28 22.94 -29.69
C ILE A 576 -16.47 22.00 -29.68
N GLN A 577 -16.25 20.75 -30.08
CA GLN A 577 -17.22 19.68 -29.96
C GLN A 577 -16.57 18.53 -29.17
N THR A 578 -17.25 18.04 -28.14
CA THR A 578 -16.77 16.90 -27.33
C THR A 578 -17.85 15.85 -27.22
N ILE A 579 -17.49 14.59 -27.53
CA ILE A 579 -18.43 13.48 -27.59
C ILE A 579 -18.30 12.63 -26.31
N GLU A 580 -19.40 12.55 -25.55
CA GLU A 580 -19.49 11.86 -24.27
C GLU A 580 -20.42 10.66 -24.35
N LEU A 581 -19.88 9.48 -24.02
CA LEU A 581 -20.54 8.21 -24.28
C LEU A 581 -21.78 7.96 -23.42
N THR A 582 -21.74 8.34 -22.14
CA THR A 582 -22.80 8.04 -21.17
C THR A 582 -23.56 9.29 -20.77
N GLU A 583 -24.81 9.13 -20.32
CA GLU A 583 -25.62 10.24 -19.79
C GLU A 583 -24.92 10.98 -18.65
N GLU A 584 -24.22 10.24 -17.78
CA GLU A 584 -23.49 10.80 -16.66
C GLU A 584 -22.34 11.69 -17.14
N LEU A 585 -21.46 11.17 -18.02
CA LEU A 585 -20.35 11.94 -18.57
C LEU A 585 -20.83 13.16 -19.35
N TYR A 586 -21.89 12.98 -20.14
CA TYR A 586 -22.53 14.06 -20.86
C TYR A 586 -23.07 15.15 -19.93
N SER A 587 -23.77 14.75 -18.85
CA SER A 587 -24.30 15.69 -17.86
C SER A 587 -23.19 16.48 -17.16
N PHE A 588 -22.09 15.81 -16.80
CA PHE A 588 -20.93 16.49 -16.22
C PHE A 588 -20.22 17.41 -17.21
N CYS A 589 -20.06 17.01 -18.47
CA CYS A 589 -19.53 17.87 -19.54
C CYS A 589 -20.39 19.11 -19.72
N ARG A 590 -21.71 18.93 -19.82
CA ARG A 590 -22.68 20.02 -20.00
C ARG A 590 -22.66 21.00 -18.84
N ASN A 591 -22.58 20.50 -17.61
CA ASN A 591 -22.47 21.35 -16.42
C ASN A 591 -21.13 22.11 -16.41
N ARG A 592 -20.03 21.42 -16.71
CA ARG A 592 -18.69 22.04 -16.75
C ARG A 592 -18.59 23.19 -17.75
N PHE A 593 -19.23 23.07 -18.91
CA PHE A 593 -19.17 24.05 -19.99
C PHE A 593 -20.49 24.82 -20.17
N GLU A 594 -21.32 24.91 -19.12
CA GLU A 594 -22.61 25.59 -19.19
C GLU A 594 -22.47 27.08 -19.58
N ASN A 595 -21.35 27.70 -19.19
CA ASN A 595 -21.05 29.10 -19.47
C ASN A 595 -20.18 29.31 -20.73
N ASP A 596 -19.87 28.25 -21.48
CA ASP A 596 -19.00 28.28 -22.65
C ASP A 596 -19.79 27.99 -23.94
N PRO A 597 -20.44 29.00 -24.56
CA PRO A 597 -21.37 28.79 -25.67
C PRO A 597 -20.70 28.27 -26.95
N HIS A 598 -19.37 28.33 -27.06
CA HIS A 598 -18.61 27.75 -28.16
C HIS A 598 -18.28 26.26 -27.96
N VAL A 599 -18.65 25.66 -26.83
CA VAL A 599 -18.47 24.23 -26.55
C VAL A 599 -19.80 23.49 -26.71
N THR A 600 -19.82 22.52 -27.62
CA THR A 600 -20.95 21.62 -27.83
C THR A 600 -20.62 20.23 -27.29
N CYS A 601 -21.17 19.86 -26.13
CA CYS A 601 -21.16 18.47 -25.68
C CYS A 601 -22.20 17.67 -26.49
N ILE A 602 -21.82 16.50 -27.01
CA ILE A 602 -22.67 15.57 -27.76
C ILE A 602 -22.78 14.28 -26.95
N ARG A 603 -24.00 13.77 -26.75
CA ARG A 603 -24.23 12.51 -26.03
C ARG A 603 -24.30 11.34 -27.00
N GLY A 604 -23.43 10.35 -26.82
CA GLY A 604 -23.48 9.08 -27.52
C GLY A 604 -22.09 8.57 -27.90
N ASP A 605 -22.04 7.46 -28.64
CA ASP A 605 -20.78 6.86 -29.08
C ASP A 605 -20.12 7.70 -30.19
N SER A 606 -18.82 7.94 -30.07
CA SER A 606 -18.07 8.66 -31.09
C SER A 606 -18.01 7.89 -32.41
N ALA A 607 -18.14 6.56 -32.39
CA ALA A 607 -18.33 5.74 -33.58
C ALA A 607 -19.54 6.20 -34.42
N ASP A 608 -20.61 6.67 -33.77
CA ASP A 608 -21.85 7.08 -34.42
C ASP A 608 -21.89 8.58 -34.69
N HIS A 609 -21.40 9.39 -33.75
CA HIS A 609 -21.56 10.84 -33.77
C HIS A 609 -20.38 11.62 -34.37
N LEU A 610 -19.20 11.00 -34.51
CA LEU A 610 -18.04 11.71 -35.08
C LEU A 610 -18.30 12.19 -36.50
N LYS A 611 -19.07 11.44 -37.31
CA LYS A 611 -19.41 11.85 -38.67
C LYS A 611 -20.19 13.17 -38.68
N ASP A 612 -21.15 13.32 -37.79
CA ASP A 612 -21.96 14.53 -37.69
C ASP A 612 -21.14 15.68 -37.12
N ALA A 613 -20.27 15.41 -36.15
CA ALA A 613 -19.34 16.39 -35.61
C ALA A 613 -18.38 16.94 -36.68
N LEU A 614 -17.81 16.06 -37.52
CA LEU A 614 -16.95 16.44 -38.64
C LEU A 614 -17.67 17.27 -39.71
N ASN A 615 -18.98 17.06 -39.91
CA ASN A 615 -19.78 17.84 -40.85
C ASN A 615 -20.20 19.20 -40.29
N GLY A 616 -20.38 19.29 -38.96
CA GLY A 616 -20.72 20.52 -38.26
C GLY A 616 -19.51 21.44 -38.05
N ALA A 617 -18.31 20.88 -37.95
CA ALA A 617 -17.10 21.64 -37.67
C ALA A 617 -16.58 22.45 -38.86
N SER A 618 -16.00 23.61 -38.54
CA SER A 618 -15.28 24.48 -39.48
C SER A 618 -14.21 23.72 -40.30
N PHE A 619 -14.01 24.11 -41.57
CA PHE A 619 -13.10 23.46 -42.55
C PHE A 619 -11.61 23.41 -42.18
N ASN A 620 -11.19 23.90 -41.00
CA ASN A 620 -9.79 23.91 -40.57
C ASN A 620 -9.71 23.56 -39.07
N GLY A 621 -9.78 22.26 -38.75
CA GLY A 621 -9.93 21.80 -37.38
C GLY A 621 -8.85 20.86 -36.88
N LEU A 622 -8.89 20.54 -35.58
CA LEU A 622 -8.11 19.48 -34.96
C LEU A 622 -9.06 18.40 -34.43
N VAL A 623 -8.83 17.14 -34.78
CA VAL A 623 -9.53 15.99 -34.19
C VAL A 623 -8.58 15.27 -33.24
N TYR A 624 -9.00 15.09 -32.00
CA TYR A 624 -8.29 14.30 -31.00
C TYR A 624 -9.07 13.02 -30.71
N LEU A 625 -8.40 11.88 -30.91
CA LEU A 625 -8.95 10.55 -30.63
C LEU A 625 -8.24 9.95 -29.41
N ASP A 626 -9.02 9.59 -28.39
CA ASP A 626 -8.49 8.88 -27.24
C ASP A 626 -8.53 7.35 -27.44
N ALA A 627 -7.36 6.74 -27.69
CA ALA A 627 -7.22 5.29 -27.79
C ALA A 627 -7.12 4.58 -26.42
N TYR A 628 -7.63 5.17 -25.34
CA TYR A 628 -7.68 4.51 -24.03
C TYR A 628 -8.87 3.54 -23.91
N TYR A 629 -8.90 2.75 -22.84
CA TYR A 629 -9.91 1.72 -22.59
C TYR A 629 -11.22 2.31 -22.06
N SER A 630 -12.31 1.78 -22.59
CA SER A 630 -13.68 2.13 -22.22
C SER A 630 -14.11 1.34 -20.97
N GLY A 631 -13.91 1.92 -19.77
CA GLY A 631 -14.48 1.38 -18.53
C GLY A 631 -13.81 1.84 -17.23
N GLY A 632 -14.49 1.60 -16.11
CA GLY A 632 -14.13 2.17 -14.81
C GLY A 632 -14.86 3.50 -14.60
N VAL A 633 -14.09 4.59 -14.46
CA VAL A 633 -14.63 5.97 -14.33
C VAL A 633 -14.83 6.65 -15.70
N THR A 634 -14.49 5.99 -16.80
CA THR A 634 -14.80 6.37 -18.18
C THR A 634 -15.96 5.53 -18.71
N GLY A 635 -16.71 6.06 -19.68
CA GLY A 635 -17.86 5.37 -20.26
C GLY A 635 -17.43 4.09 -20.97
N ARG A 636 -18.26 3.04 -20.92
CA ARG A 636 -18.04 1.78 -21.64
C ARG A 636 -19.01 1.63 -22.80
N GLY A 637 -18.48 1.55 -24.02
CA GLY A 637 -19.23 1.30 -25.26
C GLY A 637 -19.40 -0.19 -25.53
N GLU A 638 -20.03 -0.53 -26.65
CA GLU A 638 -20.19 -1.94 -27.07
C GLU A 638 -18.86 -2.61 -27.46
N VAL A 639 -17.89 -1.80 -27.88
CA VAL A 639 -16.51 -2.20 -28.19
C VAL A 639 -15.53 -1.52 -27.24
N GLU A 640 -14.39 -2.15 -26.99
CA GLU A 640 -13.39 -1.65 -26.02
C GLU A 640 -12.72 -0.34 -26.47
N THR A 641 -12.67 -0.07 -27.78
CA THR A 641 -12.29 1.21 -28.37
C THR A 641 -13.00 1.46 -29.72
N PRO A 642 -13.52 2.67 -29.99
CA PRO A 642 -14.13 3.02 -31.28
C PRO A 642 -13.09 3.39 -32.37
N LEU A 643 -11.80 3.41 -32.03
CA LEU A 643 -10.72 3.99 -32.85
C LEU A 643 -10.67 3.50 -34.31
N LYS A 644 -10.95 2.21 -34.56
CA LYS A 644 -10.99 1.68 -35.94
C LYS A 644 -12.04 2.39 -36.79
N ASN A 645 -13.24 2.56 -36.24
CA ASN A 645 -14.35 3.18 -36.94
C ASN A 645 -14.13 4.70 -37.04
N GLU A 646 -13.64 5.34 -35.99
CA GLU A 646 -13.33 6.78 -36.00
C GLU A 646 -12.33 7.13 -37.11
N ILE A 647 -11.25 6.36 -37.25
CA ILE A 647 -10.27 6.55 -38.32
C ILE A 647 -10.92 6.36 -39.70
N ASP A 648 -11.76 5.33 -39.87
CA ASP A 648 -12.45 5.08 -41.14
C ASP A 648 -13.45 6.19 -41.50
N VAL A 649 -14.12 6.77 -40.51
CA VAL A 649 -15.03 7.92 -40.67
C VAL A 649 -14.23 9.16 -41.08
N ILE A 650 -13.11 9.46 -40.41
CA ILE A 650 -12.26 10.61 -40.72
C ILE A 650 -11.69 10.50 -42.14
N LEU A 651 -11.12 9.35 -42.51
CA LEU A 651 -10.51 9.15 -43.83
C LEU A 651 -11.53 9.22 -44.99
N LYS A 652 -12.82 8.99 -44.72
CA LYS A 652 -13.91 9.14 -45.71
C LYS A 652 -14.57 10.52 -45.68
N SER A 653 -14.26 11.34 -44.68
CA SER A 653 -14.86 12.67 -44.52
C SER A 653 -14.23 13.70 -45.47
N LYS A 654 -14.88 14.85 -45.62
CA LYS A 654 -14.31 16.03 -46.30
C LYS A 654 -13.51 16.94 -45.35
N PHE A 655 -13.26 16.47 -44.13
CA PHE A 655 -12.57 17.24 -43.10
C PHE A 655 -11.15 17.59 -43.54
N LYS A 656 -10.76 18.84 -43.32
CA LYS A 656 -9.41 19.33 -43.55
C LYS A 656 -8.86 19.85 -42.23
N GLY A 657 -7.64 19.45 -41.89
CA GLY A 657 -7.11 19.71 -40.56
C GLY A 657 -6.09 18.69 -40.10
N VAL A 658 -5.89 18.61 -38.79
CA VAL A 658 -4.93 17.70 -38.15
C VAL A 658 -5.66 16.69 -37.30
N VAL A 659 -5.22 15.43 -37.35
CA VAL A 659 -5.72 14.38 -36.48
C VAL A 659 -4.61 13.95 -35.54
N VAL A 660 -4.93 13.85 -34.26
CA VAL A 660 -4.05 13.44 -33.17
C VAL A 660 -4.66 12.25 -32.48
N VAL A 661 -3.93 11.15 -32.40
CA VAL A 661 -4.32 9.94 -31.66
C VAL A 661 -3.39 9.80 -30.47
N ASN A 662 -3.96 9.76 -29.27
CA ASN A 662 -3.22 9.50 -28.04
C ASN A 662 -3.24 8.02 -27.66
N ASN A 663 -2.41 7.62 -26.70
CA ASN A 663 -2.33 6.25 -26.18
C ASN A 663 -1.93 5.24 -27.27
N LEU A 664 -0.97 5.60 -28.13
CA LEU A 664 -0.43 4.70 -29.17
C LEU A 664 0.00 3.32 -28.64
N ARG A 665 0.49 3.26 -27.40
CA ARG A 665 0.85 2.01 -26.72
C ARG A 665 -0.32 1.00 -26.62
N CYS A 666 -1.56 1.47 -26.67
CA CYS A 666 -2.76 0.63 -26.59
C CYS A 666 -3.13 -0.02 -27.95
N MET A 667 -2.47 0.35 -29.05
CA MET A 667 -2.73 -0.20 -30.39
C MET A 667 -2.05 -1.58 -30.60
N THR A 668 -2.39 -2.52 -29.73
CA THR A 668 -1.76 -3.84 -29.63
C THR A 668 -2.34 -4.87 -30.61
N GLY A 669 -3.55 -4.66 -31.11
CA GLY A 669 -4.28 -5.62 -31.96
C GLY A 669 -5.15 -6.63 -31.19
N SER A 670 -5.34 -6.45 -29.89
CA SER A 670 -6.18 -7.28 -29.01
C SER A 670 -7.35 -6.46 -28.45
N ASN A 671 -8.47 -7.08 -28.06
CA ASN A 671 -9.61 -6.40 -27.41
C ASN A 671 -10.10 -5.18 -28.20
N ASP A 672 -10.54 -5.39 -29.44
CA ASP A 672 -10.99 -4.37 -30.41
C ASP A 672 -9.96 -3.33 -30.88
N TYR A 673 -8.85 -3.13 -30.16
CA TYR A 673 -7.77 -2.24 -30.58
C TYR A 673 -7.19 -2.63 -31.95
N PRO A 674 -6.97 -1.66 -32.85
CA PRO A 674 -6.24 -1.93 -34.08
C PRO A 674 -4.77 -2.19 -33.80
N LYS A 675 -4.14 -3.01 -34.65
CA LYS A 675 -2.67 -3.03 -34.66
C LYS A 675 -2.17 -1.69 -35.17
N LYS A 676 -1.14 -1.16 -34.53
CA LYS A 676 -0.47 0.08 -34.98
C LYS A 676 -0.18 0.05 -36.49
N GLN A 677 0.37 -1.04 -37.02
CA GLN A 677 0.70 -1.20 -38.43
C GLN A 677 -0.51 -1.02 -39.36
N GLU A 678 -1.68 -1.55 -38.99
CA GLU A 678 -2.90 -1.51 -39.80
C GLU A 678 -3.42 -0.07 -39.98
N VAL A 679 -3.37 0.72 -38.91
CA VAL A 679 -3.76 2.15 -38.95
C VAL A 679 -2.79 2.96 -39.80
N LEU A 680 -1.49 2.73 -39.66
CA LEU A 680 -0.49 3.44 -40.45
C LEU A 680 -0.59 3.11 -41.95
N GLU A 681 -0.89 1.86 -42.29
CA GLU A 681 -1.13 1.46 -43.67
C GLU A 681 -2.37 2.14 -44.27
N LYS A 682 -3.46 2.26 -43.50
CA LYS A 682 -4.66 3.00 -43.93
C LYS A 682 -4.34 4.47 -44.20
N ILE A 683 -3.69 5.16 -43.26
CA ILE A 683 -3.31 6.57 -43.41
C ILE A 683 -2.39 6.77 -44.62
N LYS A 684 -1.40 5.88 -44.79
CA LYS A 684 -0.44 5.93 -45.91
C LYS A 684 -1.12 5.69 -47.26
N LYS A 685 -2.06 4.73 -47.36
CA LYS A 685 -2.82 4.45 -48.59
C LYS A 685 -3.69 5.63 -49.00
N SER A 686 -4.19 6.41 -48.05
CA SER A 686 -4.94 7.64 -48.30
C SER A 686 -4.06 8.84 -48.69
N GLY A 687 -2.74 8.69 -48.78
CA GLY A 687 -1.82 9.73 -49.26
C GLY A 687 -1.47 10.83 -48.23
N HIS A 688 -1.85 10.63 -46.97
CA HIS A 688 -1.54 11.54 -45.87
C HIS A 688 -0.16 11.27 -45.27
N VAL A 689 0.49 12.33 -44.80
CA VAL A 689 1.79 12.22 -44.12
C VAL A 689 1.54 12.21 -42.62
N TYR A 690 2.14 11.25 -41.92
CA TYR A 690 2.06 11.13 -40.47
C TYR A 690 3.44 11.16 -39.83
N HIS A 691 3.49 11.52 -38.56
CA HIS A 691 4.66 11.39 -37.71
C HIS A 691 4.27 10.97 -36.30
N PHE A 692 5.27 10.55 -35.53
CA PHE A 692 5.11 10.20 -34.12
C PHE A 692 5.80 11.22 -33.25
N GLU A 693 5.15 11.57 -32.15
CA GLU A 693 5.80 12.28 -31.05
C GLU A 693 5.46 11.59 -29.74
N LYS A 694 6.45 10.92 -29.14
CA LYS A 694 6.25 10.13 -27.91
C LYS A 694 5.15 9.08 -28.10
N ASP A 695 4.06 9.18 -27.34
CA ASP A 695 2.90 8.27 -27.41
C ASP A 695 1.75 8.83 -28.27
N LEU A 696 2.02 9.85 -29.10
CA LEU A 696 1.07 10.47 -30.02
C LEU A 696 1.35 10.10 -31.49
N LEU A 697 0.29 9.82 -32.24
CA LEU A 697 0.31 9.72 -33.71
C LEU A 697 -0.40 10.96 -34.27
N ILE A 698 0.27 11.67 -35.17
CA ILE A 698 -0.22 12.93 -35.72
C ILE A 698 -0.16 12.86 -37.24
N TRP A 699 -1.26 13.19 -37.92
CA TRP A 699 -1.28 13.33 -39.39
C TRP A 699 -2.14 14.49 -39.87
N GLU A 700 -1.83 14.96 -41.07
CA GLU A 700 -2.54 16.07 -41.73
C GLU A 700 -3.48 15.52 -42.82
N MET A 701 -4.74 15.93 -42.74
CA MET A 701 -5.76 15.67 -43.75
C MET A 701 -5.56 16.66 -44.91
N LYS A 702 -5.32 16.15 -46.11
CA LYS A 702 -5.02 16.91 -47.33
C LYS A 702 -6.29 17.31 -48.07
#